data_AF-A0A4W6G5T8-F1
#
_entry.id   AF-A0A4W6G5T8-F1
#
_cell.length_a   1.000
_cell.length_b   1.000
_cell.length_c   1.000
_cell.angle_alpha   90.00
_cell.angle_beta   90.00
_cell.angle_gamma   90.00
#
_symmetry.space_group_name_H-M   'P 1'
#
loop_
_entity.id
_entity.type
_entity.pdbx_description
1 polymer ?
#
loop_
_entity_poly.entity_id
_entity_poly.type
_entity_poly.pdbx_seq_one_letter_code
_entity_poly.pdbx_strand_id
1 'polypeptide(L)'
;MAKLILLCLKFTILCGTIEAVFEDQVGKFDWRQQYVGKVRFSHFDTHVQSSKKVLLATEKNVFAALNTRTGELFWRHVDKTGPEGNIDALLQHGQDAVLVVGNGRLLRSWEINVGGLNWEIVLDSGSFQSACLVGQQDTVKHVAVLKKTAISLHYLSNGHQKWIENLPESETVDYQAVYSGGNGEVYALGLVPHSHITIVAYSVEDGEIIKQISVEAPWLSNIQASCAVVGQGILTCVDSATVSLYILDLHMQSQMTQIPLQAMLVSFATTGEKTVAAVMSPKNKTACSLNLFSAETGRRLLDTTLIFNVDPNGGKPEKLYVQAFLKKDDSVGYRVMVQTEDHTLTFLQQPGRVMWTREEALSDVVTMEMVDLPLTGTQAELEGEFGKKADGLMSMVLKRLSSQFILLQAWIGHLWKLFYDARKPRSQVKNDVTIENLSRDEFNLQKMMVMVTASGKLFGIDSKTGSILWRHYLDNIPSNAAFKLMVQRTTAHFPHPPQCTLLIKDKDTGLATLHVFNPIFGKKSHITPPTLPQPILQSLMLPLMDQDYAKVLLLVDDQYKVSAFPSTKNVLQQLQEMASSIFFYLIDSAQGRLSGYRLRMDLSTELIWEVVIPTEVQRIVSVKGKRPNEHVHSQGRVMGDRSVLYKYLNPNLLAVVTESTDLHQERSFVGILLIDGVTGRIFHEAVQRKARGPVHVVHSENWVVYEYWSTKSRRNEFSVIELYEGMELYNSTVFSSLDRPHAPQVLQQSYIFPSSISTMEATLTEKGITSRHLLIGLPSGGILSLPKMFLDPRRPEIVSEQSREENLIPYAPELLIRTEWFINYNQTVSRVRGIYTAPSGLESTCLVVAYGLDIYQTRVYPSKQFDVLKDDYDYMLISSVLFALFFATMISKRLAEVKLLNRAWR
;
A
#
# COMPACT_ATOMS: atom_id res chain seq x y z
N MET A 1 40.90 -24.73 40.85
CA MET A 1 40.65 -23.28 40.65
C MET A 1 41.32 -22.74 39.38
N ALA A 2 42.66 -22.75 39.25
CA ALA A 2 43.35 -22.21 38.06
C ALA A 2 42.98 -22.88 36.71
N LYS A 3 42.76 -24.21 36.68
CA LYS A 3 42.32 -24.93 35.46
C LYS A 3 40.87 -24.63 35.04
N LEU A 4 39.99 -24.27 35.99
CA LEU A 4 38.60 -23.91 35.71
C LEU A 4 38.52 -22.50 35.13
N ILE A 5 39.33 -21.57 35.66
CA ILE A 5 39.46 -20.20 35.15
C ILE A 5 40.04 -20.20 33.73
N LEU A 6 41.04 -21.04 33.45
CA LEU A 6 41.63 -21.17 32.11
C LEU A 6 40.66 -21.81 31.09
N LEU A 7 39.75 -22.68 31.55
CA LEU A 7 38.71 -23.28 30.70
C LEU A 7 37.62 -22.24 30.37
N CYS A 8 37.21 -21.42 31.35
CA CYS A 8 36.28 -20.30 31.12
C CYS A 8 36.87 -19.20 30.23
N LEU A 9 38.17 -18.91 30.33
CA LEU A 9 38.86 -17.97 29.44
C LEU A 9 39.00 -18.49 28.01
N LYS A 10 39.21 -19.81 27.84
CA LYS A 10 39.25 -20.44 26.50
C LYS A 10 37.86 -20.49 25.84
N PHE A 11 36.79 -20.63 26.62
CA PHE A 11 35.42 -20.64 26.10
C PHE A 11 34.95 -19.24 25.66
N THR A 12 35.42 -18.18 26.33
CA THR A 12 35.10 -16.78 25.95
C THR A 12 35.84 -16.32 24.69
N ILE A 13 37.03 -16.86 24.41
CA ILE A 13 37.82 -16.51 23.21
C ILE A 13 37.32 -17.24 21.93
N LEU A 14 36.60 -18.37 22.07
CA LEU A 14 36.08 -19.13 20.91
C LEU A 14 34.72 -18.66 20.36
N CYS A 15 34.03 -17.74 21.04
CA CYS A 15 32.72 -17.24 20.59
C CYS A 15 32.77 -15.96 19.74
N GLY A 16 33.96 -15.42 19.47
CA GLY A 16 34.11 -14.12 18.81
C GLY A 16 34.68 -14.20 17.40
N THR A 17 33.95 -14.72 16.42
CA THR A 17 34.18 -14.42 14.98
C THR A 17 33.00 -14.84 14.11
N ILE A 18 31.97 -14.00 13.96
CA ILE A 18 31.19 -13.88 12.71
C ILE A 18 30.67 -12.43 12.63
N GLU A 19 31.33 -11.57 11.86
CA GLU A 19 30.80 -10.27 11.45
C GLU A 19 30.37 -10.37 9.98
N ALA A 20 29.10 -10.69 9.78
CA ALA A 20 28.30 -10.26 8.65
C ALA A 20 27.11 -9.47 9.24
N VAL A 21 26.33 -8.77 8.41
CA VAL A 21 25.14 -7.99 8.82
C VAL A 21 24.37 -8.69 9.95
N PHE A 22 24.15 -8.01 11.08
CA PHE A 22 23.59 -8.56 12.32
C PHE A 22 22.32 -9.43 12.07
N GLU A 23 22.49 -10.76 12.10
CA GLU A 23 21.44 -11.79 11.92
C GLU A 23 20.30 -11.63 12.94
N ASP A 24 20.58 -10.98 14.08
CA ASP A 24 19.62 -10.83 15.16
C ASP A 24 18.56 -9.74 14.90
N GLN A 25 18.68 -8.87 13.90
CA GLN A 25 17.70 -7.79 13.67
C GLN A 25 16.59 -8.14 12.66
N VAL A 26 16.79 -9.17 11.83
CA VAL A 26 15.82 -9.61 10.82
C VAL A 26 14.54 -10.13 11.49
N GLY A 27 13.38 -9.59 11.12
CA GLY A 27 12.08 -9.99 11.66
C GLY A 27 11.77 -9.44 13.07
N LYS A 28 12.67 -8.66 13.68
CA LYS A 28 12.38 -7.95 14.95
C LYS A 28 11.59 -6.67 14.75
N PHE A 29 11.91 -5.92 13.70
CA PHE A 29 11.39 -4.56 13.47
C PHE A 29 10.78 -4.36 12.09
N ASP A 30 10.87 -5.38 11.25
CA ASP A 30 10.39 -5.35 9.88
C ASP A 30 9.46 -6.52 9.62
N TRP A 31 8.48 -6.27 8.76
CA TRP A 31 7.51 -7.28 8.35
C TRP A 31 7.00 -6.96 6.95
N ARG A 32 6.56 -8.00 6.26
CA ARG A 32 5.99 -7.91 4.92
C ARG A 32 4.63 -8.60 4.90
N GLN A 33 3.65 -7.94 4.30
CA GLN A 33 2.34 -8.51 4.01
C GLN A 33 2.12 -8.55 2.50
N GLN A 34 1.80 -9.74 1.99
CA GLN A 34 1.64 -10.00 0.57
C GLN A 34 0.16 -10.15 0.20
N TYR A 35 -0.25 -9.46 -0.87
CA TYR A 35 -1.62 -9.44 -1.35
C TYR A 35 -1.72 -9.81 -2.84
N VAL A 36 -2.91 -10.20 -3.28
CA VAL A 36 -3.20 -10.53 -4.67
C VAL A 36 -4.20 -9.57 -5.30
N GLY A 37 -5.04 -8.91 -4.49
CA GLY A 37 -6.08 -7.98 -4.94
C GLY A 37 -7.44 -8.64 -5.18
N LYS A 38 -8.38 -7.90 -5.77
CA LYS A 38 -9.76 -8.35 -6.01
C LYS A 38 -9.78 -9.58 -6.93
N VAL A 39 -10.31 -10.70 -6.44
CA VAL A 39 -10.40 -11.96 -7.19
C VAL A 39 -11.42 -11.81 -8.32
N ARG A 40 -11.02 -12.21 -9.52
CA ARG A 40 -11.88 -12.30 -10.72
C ARG A 40 -12.31 -13.75 -10.94
N PHE A 41 -11.35 -14.67 -10.95
CA PHE A 41 -11.56 -16.10 -11.13
C PHE A 41 -10.93 -16.89 -9.99
N SER A 42 -11.58 -17.98 -9.56
CA SER A 42 -11.08 -18.89 -8.54
C SER A 42 -11.41 -20.31 -8.92
N HIS A 43 -10.42 -21.21 -8.83
CA HIS A 43 -10.59 -22.64 -9.03
C HIS A 43 -9.97 -23.41 -7.87
N PHE A 44 -10.70 -24.39 -7.33
CA PHE A 44 -10.18 -25.26 -6.28
C PHE A 44 -9.51 -26.47 -6.90
N ASP A 45 -8.34 -26.83 -6.38
CA ASP A 45 -7.68 -28.05 -6.81
C ASP A 45 -8.42 -29.28 -6.27
N THR A 46 -9.07 -29.99 -7.20
CA THR A 46 -9.84 -31.22 -6.95
C THR A 46 -9.13 -32.48 -7.43
N HIS A 47 -7.96 -32.36 -8.07
CA HIS A 47 -7.22 -33.51 -8.64
C HIS A 47 -6.83 -34.52 -7.55
N VAL A 48 -6.48 -34.02 -6.36
CA VAL A 48 -6.28 -34.83 -5.16
C VAL A 48 -7.27 -34.37 -4.11
N GLN A 49 -8.10 -35.27 -3.58
CA GLN A 49 -9.08 -34.94 -2.51
C GLN A 49 -8.44 -34.30 -1.26
N SER A 50 -7.14 -34.50 -1.04
CA SER A 50 -6.37 -33.92 0.05
C SER A 50 -5.67 -32.59 -0.30
N SER A 51 -5.78 -32.12 -1.55
CA SER A 51 -5.15 -30.87 -1.98
C SER A 51 -5.70 -29.70 -1.20
N LYS A 52 -4.79 -28.80 -0.85
CA LYS A 52 -5.06 -27.63 -0.02
C LYS A 52 -4.86 -26.35 -0.81
N LYS A 53 -4.98 -26.41 -2.14
CA LYS A 53 -4.68 -25.29 -3.04
C LYS A 53 -5.96 -24.70 -3.61
N VAL A 54 -6.04 -23.38 -3.63
CA VAL A 54 -7.00 -22.63 -4.42
C VAL A 54 -6.23 -21.69 -5.36
N LEU A 55 -6.50 -21.81 -6.64
CA LEU A 55 -5.94 -20.97 -7.68
C LEU A 55 -6.78 -19.72 -7.83
N LEU A 56 -6.13 -18.57 -7.88
CA LEU A 56 -6.78 -17.28 -8.01
C LEU A 56 -6.17 -16.50 -9.16
N ALA A 57 -7.03 -15.87 -9.95
CA ALA A 57 -6.66 -14.80 -10.87
C ALA A 57 -7.38 -13.52 -10.45
N THR A 58 -6.64 -12.42 -10.34
CA THR A 58 -7.16 -11.15 -9.81
C THR A 58 -7.18 -10.03 -10.83
N GLU A 59 -7.96 -8.99 -10.55
CA GLU A 59 -8.03 -7.75 -11.36
C GLU A 59 -6.71 -6.96 -11.36
N LYS A 60 -5.79 -7.26 -10.44
CA LYS A 60 -4.45 -6.67 -10.44
C LYS A 60 -3.49 -7.45 -11.35
N ASN A 61 -3.96 -8.32 -12.23
CA ASN A 61 -3.15 -9.15 -13.13
C ASN A 61 -2.18 -10.04 -12.34
N VAL A 62 -2.70 -10.66 -11.28
CA VAL A 62 -1.95 -11.58 -10.42
C VAL A 62 -2.56 -12.96 -10.53
N PHE A 63 -1.71 -13.95 -10.78
CA PHE A 63 -2.06 -15.37 -10.73
C PHE A 63 -1.36 -16.01 -9.53
N ALA A 64 -2.12 -16.65 -8.64
CA ALA A 64 -1.58 -17.14 -7.37
C ALA A 64 -2.24 -18.45 -6.93
N ALA A 65 -1.53 -19.21 -6.10
CA ALA A 65 -2.08 -20.33 -5.35
C ALA A 65 -2.08 -20.04 -3.85
N LEU A 66 -3.25 -20.10 -3.22
CA LEU A 66 -3.39 -19.98 -1.77
C LEU A 66 -3.60 -21.33 -1.09
N ASN A 67 -3.18 -21.40 0.16
CA ASN A 67 -3.47 -22.51 1.06
C ASN A 67 -4.88 -22.39 1.63
N THR A 68 -5.74 -23.37 1.39
CA THR A 68 -7.12 -23.38 1.88
C THR A 68 -7.24 -23.46 3.40
N ARG A 69 -6.18 -23.87 4.12
CA ARG A 69 -6.18 -23.92 5.59
C ARG A 69 -5.73 -22.63 6.26
N THR A 70 -4.67 -22.00 5.76
CA THR A 70 -4.04 -20.82 6.39
C THR A 70 -4.33 -19.51 5.65
N GLY A 71 -4.68 -19.58 4.37
CA GLY A 71 -4.77 -18.41 3.49
C GLY A 71 -3.41 -17.90 3.02
N GLU A 72 -2.30 -18.59 3.29
CA GLU A 72 -0.97 -18.16 2.84
C GLU A 72 -0.73 -18.48 1.36
N LEU A 73 0.19 -17.75 0.73
CA LEU A 73 0.60 -17.96 -0.65
C LEU A 73 1.58 -19.12 -0.74
N PHE A 74 1.34 -20.07 -1.66
CA PHE A 74 2.36 -21.03 -2.09
C PHE A 74 3.31 -20.41 -3.12
N TRP A 75 2.73 -19.77 -4.12
CA TRP A 75 3.44 -19.04 -5.17
C TRP A 75 2.52 -17.96 -5.75
N ARG A 76 3.13 -16.96 -6.39
CA ARG A 76 2.43 -15.84 -7.01
C ARG A 76 3.21 -15.32 -8.20
N HIS A 77 2.51 -15.08 -9.29
CA HIS A 77 3.01 -14.43 -10.50
C HIS A 77 2.29 -13.12 -10.70
N VAL A 78 3.05 -12.04 -10.86
CA VAL A 78 2.54 -10.69 -11.03
C VAL A 78 2.91 -10.24 -12.44
N ASP A 79 1.92 -10.10 -13.32
CA ASP A 79 2.15 -9.70 -14.71
C ASP A 79 2.25 -8.15 -14.84
N LYS A 80 2.27 -7.62 -16.06
CA LYS A 80 2.25 -6.17 -16.33
C LYS A 80 0.96 -5.53 -15.84
N THR A 81 1.05 -4.27 -15.41
CA THR A 81 -0.13 -3.43 -15.15
C THR A 81 -0.78 -2.97 -16.45
N GLY A 82 -2.11 -2.96 -16.50
CA GLY A 82 -2.88 -2.48 -17.65
C GLY A 82 -3.55 -3.60 -18.44
N PRO A 83 -4.15 -3.29 -19.60
CA PRO A 83 -4.95 -4.23 -20.37
C PRO A 83 -4.11 -5.38 -20.97
N GLU A 84 -2.82 -5.14 -21.24
CA GLU A 84 -1.92 -6.17 -21.79
C GLU A 84 -1.72 -7.38 -20.88
N GLY A 85 -1.74 -7.17 -19.55
CA GLY A 85 -1.61 -8.22 -18.56
C GLY A 85 -2.95 -8.73 -18.01
N ASN A 86 -4.08 -8.22 -18.52
CA ASN A 86 -5.40 -8.59 -17.98
C ASN A 86 -5.66 -10.07 -18.18
N ILE A 87 -6.05 -10.76 -17.11
CA ILE A 87 -6.41 -12.17 -17.17
C ILE A 87 -7.88 -12.27 -17.55
N ASP A 88 -8.17 -12.82 -18.73
CA ASP A 88 -9.52 -12.87 -19.29
C ASP A 88 -10.23 -14.20 -19.02
N ALA A 89 -9.46 -15.29 -18.89
CA ALA A 89 -9.98 -16.59 -18.48
C ALA A 89 -8.94 -17.40 -17.71
N LEU A 90 -9.44 -18.24 -16.79
CA LEU A 90 -8.68 -19.23 -16.04
C LEU A 90 -9.39 -20.57 -16.18
N LEU A 91 -8.69 -21.57 -16.68
CA LEU A 91 -9.16 -22.95 -16.83
C LEU A 91 -8.21 -23.87 -16.06
N GLN A 92 -8.75 -24.93 -15.46
CA GLN A 92 -7.95 -25.92 -14.72
C GLN A 92 -8.26 -27.33 -15.21
N HIS A 93 -7.21 -28.08 -15.55
CA HIS A 93 -7.31 -29.52 -15.82
C HIS A 93 -6.16 -30.28 -15.13
N GLY A 94 -6.50 -31.18 -14.21
CA GLY A 94 -5.49 -31.95 -13.49
C GLY A 94 -4.48 -31.05 -12.77
N GLN A 95 -3.21 -31.15 -13.16
CA GLN A 95 -2.11 -30.35 -12.60
C GLN A 95 -1.78 -29.09 -13.42
N ASP A 96 -2.48 -28.86 -14.54
CA ASP A 96 -2.25 -27.73 -15.43
C ASP A 96 -3.33 -26.66 -15.24
N ALA A 97 -2.89 -25.41 -15.18
CA ALA A 97 -3.75 -24.24 -15.19
C ALA A 97 -3.49 -23.42 -16.45
N VAL A 98 -4.52 -23.26 -17.28
CA VAL A 98 -4.44 -22.52 -18.54
C VAL A 98 -5.02 -21.12 -18.34
N LEU A 99 -4.26 -20.10 -18.74
CA LEU A 99 -4.63 -18.69 -18.67
C LEU A 99 -4.71 -18.08 -20.07
N VAL A 100 -5.75 -17.29 -20.29
CA VAL A 100 -5.85 -16.39 -21.44
C VAL A 100 -5.61 -14.96 -20.95
N VAL A 101 -4.64 -14.27 -21.57
CA VAL A 101 -4.15 -12.96 -21.11
C VAL A 101 -4.13 -11.95 -22.26
N GLY A 102 -4.42 -10.68 -21.95
CA GLY A 102 -4.21 -9.54 -22.83
C GLY A 102 -5.26 -9.42 -23.93
N ASN A 103 -6.54 -9.60 -23.60
CA ASN A 103 -7.66 -9.68 -24.54
C ASN A 103 -7.50 -10.84 -25.54
N GLY A 104 -7.06 -12.00 -25.07
CA GLY A 104 -6.87 -13.18 -25.92
C GLY A 104 -5.66 -13.12 -26.85
N ARG A 105 -4.64 -12.33 -26.48
CA ARG A 105 -3.37 -12.25 -27.21
C ARG A 105 -2.40 -13.35 -26.81
N LEU A 106 -2.42 -13.77 -25.56
CA LEU A 106 -1.51 -14.79 -25.01
C LEU A 106 -2.32 -15.94 -24.41
N LEU A 107 -1.86 -17.16 -24.65
CA LEU A 107 -2.34 -18.37 -24.01
C LEU A 107 -1.15 -19.04 -23.29
N ARG A 108 -1.28 -19.25 -21.98
CA ARG A 108 -0.23 -19.81 -21.12
C ARG A 108 -0.73 -21.03 -20.37
N SER A 109 0.11 -22.04 -20.22
CA SER A 109 -0.13 -23.16 -19.31
C SER A 109 0.88 -23.17 -18.17
N TRP A 110 0.38 -23.36 -16.96
CA TRP A 110 1.17 -23.34 -15.72
C TRP A 110 1.02 -24.65 -14.96
N GLU A 111 2.12 -25.11 -14.39
CA GLU A 111 2.10 -26.23 -13.47
C GLU A 111 1.66 -25.75 -12.07
N ILE A 112 0.55 -26.29 -11.56
CA ILE A 112 -0.06 -25.87 -10.28
C ILE A 112 0.84 -26.18 -9.07
N ASN A 113 1.69 -27.20 -9.19
CA ASN A 113 2.47 -27.67 -8.05
C ASN A 113 3.60 -26.74 -7.67
N VAL A 114 4.45 -26.42 -8.65
CA VAL A 114 5.61 -25.54 -8.50
C VAL A 114 5.25 -24.08 -8.78
N GLY A 115 4.23 -23.84 -9.61
CA GLY A 115 3.99 -22.53 -10.23
C GLY A 115 4.94 -22.28 -11.40
N GLY A 116 5.45 -23.32 -12.06
CA GLY A 116 6.27 -23.18 -13.26
C GLY A 116 5.42 -22.89 -14.51
N LEU A 117 5.99 -22.21 -15.50
CA LEU A 117 5.37 -22.05 -16.81
C LEU A 117 5.71 -23.29 -17.67
N ASN A 118 4.70 -23.98 -18.18
CA ASN A 118 4.87 -25.12 -19.09
C ASN A 118 5.16 -24.63 -20.51
N TRP A 119 4.30 -23.75 -21.02
CA TRP A 119 4.41 -23.17 -22.36
C TRP A 119 3.60 -21.87 -22.47
N GLU A 120 3.96 -21.04 -23.44
CA GLU A 120 3.30 -19.79 -23.79
C GLU A 120 3.25 -19.65 -25.32
N ILE A 121 2.07 -19.30 -25.84
CA ILE A 121 1.86 -19.05 -27.28
C ILE A 121 1.11 -17.74 -27.50
N VAL A 122 1.41 -17.10 -28.63
CA VAL A 122 0.77 -15.86 -29.06
C VAL A 122 -0.38 -16.22 -30.01
N LEU A 123 -1.58 -15.78 -29.68
CA LEU A 123 -2.78 -15.96 -30.49
C LEU A 123 -2.96 -14.77 -31.45
N ASP A 124 -3.75 -14.96 -32.50
CA ASP A 124 -4.07 -13.92 -33.49
C ASP A 124 -4.73 -12.67 -32.89
N SER A 125 -4.76 -11.57 -33.62
CA SER A 125 -5.48 -10.37 -33.16
C SER A 125 -6.99 -10.61 -33.18
N GLY A 126 -7.70 -10.24 -32.11
CA GLY A 126 -9.16 -10.28 -32.05
C GLY A 126 -9.65 -10.15 -30.61
N SER A 127 -10.89 -9.69 -30.42
CA SER A 127 -11.49 -9.58 -29.08
C SER A 127 -11.79 -10.96 -28.54
N PHE A 128 -11.25 -11.28 -27.36
CA PHE A 128 -11.57 -12.51 -26.64
C PHE A 128 -13.02 -12.52 -26.17
N GLN A 129 -13.65 -13.69 -26.24
CA GLN A 129 -15.01 -13.92 -25.74
C GLN A 129 -15.02 -14.99 -24.66
N SER A 130 -14.55 -16.20 -24.98
CA SER A 130 -14.60 -17.33 -24.05
C SER A 130 -13.50 -18.34 -24.35
N ALA A 131 -13.17 -19.16 -23.35
CA ALA A 131 -12.29 -20.30 -23.53
C ALA A 131 -12.84 -21.50 -22.76
N CYS A 132 -12.62 -22.69 -23.29
CA CYS A 132 -13.07 -23.94 -22.68
C CYS A 132 -12.05 -25.06 -22.92
N LEU A 133 -11.99 -25.99 -21.98
CA LEU A 133 -11.23 -27.23 -22.13
C LEU A 133 -12.05 -28.23 -22.96
N VAL A 134 -11.41 -28.87 -23.94
CA VAL A 134 -12.07 -29.77 -24.88
C VAL A 134 -11.55 -31.20 -24.71
N GLY A 135 -12.49 -32.11 -24.48
CA GLY A 135 -12.24 -33.53 -24.28
C GLY A 135 -12.66 -34.39 -25.47
N GLN A 136 -11.92 -35.48 -25.69
CA GLN A 136 -12.24 -36.54 -26.64
C GLN A 136 -11.99 -37.88 -25.93
N GLN A 137 -12.99 -38.78 -25.93
CA GLN A 137 -12.90 -40.10 -25.29
C GLN A 137 -12.44 -40.03 -23.82
N ASP A 138 -13.13 -39.23 -23.00
CA ASP A 138 -12.84 -39.01 -21.56
C ASP A 138 -11.46 -38.42 -21.22
N THR A 139 -10.72 -37.93 -22.22
CA THR A 139 -9.44 -37.24 -22.00
C THR A 139 -9.48 -35.81 -22.54
N VAL A 140 -9.10 -34.83 -21.71
CA VAL A 140 -8.95 -33.44 -22.14
C VAL A 140 -7.61 -33.29 -22.84
N LYS A 141 -7.65 -33.02 -24.14
CA LYS A 141 -6.44 -32.89 -24.98
C LYS A 141 -6.27 -31.51 -25.58
N HIS A 142 -7.34 -30.73 -25.69
CA HIS A 142 -7.34 -29.48 -26.42
C HIS A 142 -7.96 -28.34 -25.60
N VAL A 143 -7.67 -27.11 -26.02
CA VAL A 143 -8.22 -25.86 -25.48
C VAL A 143 -8.87 -25.12 -26.64
N ALA A 144 -10.16 -24.84 -26.54
CA ALA A 144 -10.86 -23.99 -27.50
C ALA A 144 -10.83 -22.53 -27.01
N VAL A 145 -10.45 -21.62 -27.90
CA VAL A 145 -10.44 -20.17 -27.66
C VAL A 145 -11.36 -19.51 -28.68
N LEU A 146 -12.40 -18.86 -28.18
CA LEU A 146 -13.38 -18.11 -28.96
C LEU A 146 -13.04 -16.64 -28.96
N LYS A 147 -12.95 -16.09 -30.17
CA LYS A 147 -12.88 -14.67 -30.44
C LYS A 147 -14.13 -14.24 -31.16
N LYS A 148 -14.34 -12.93 -31.28
CA LYS A 148 -15.53 -12.36 -31.92
C LYS A 148 -15.79 -12.90 -33.34
N THR A 149 -14.74 -13.15 -34.12
CA THR A 149 -14.84 -13.54 -35.54
C THR A 149 -14.51 -15.00 -35.82
N ALA A 150 -13.79 -15.66 -34.93
CA ALA A 150 -13.25 -16.99 -35.18
C ALA A 150 -13.13 -17.80 -33.89
N ILE A 151 -13.21 -19.12 -34.03
CA ILE A 151 -12.91 -20.10 -32.99
C ILE A 151 -11.63 -20.85 -33.36
N SER A 152 -10.74 -21.02 -32.39
CA SER A 152 -9.47 -21.73 -32.58
C SER A 152 -9.32 -22.85 -31.57
N LEU A 153 -8.71 -23.95 -31.98
CA LEU A 153 -8.45 -25.11 -31.14
C LEU A 153 -6.95 -25.36 -31.03
N HIS A 154 -6.45 -25.48 -29.79
CA HIS A 154 -5.03 -25.62 -29.47
C HIS A 154 -4.77 -26.88 -28.66
N TYR A 155 -3.61 -27.50 -28.77
CA TYR A 155 -3.23 -28.65 -27.95
C TYR A 155 -2.86 -28.22 -26.53
N LEU A 156 -3.36 -28.94 -25.52
CA LEU A 156 -3.09 -28.63 -24.10
C LEU A 156 -1.63 -28.91 -23.70
N SER A 157 -0.96 -29.86 -24.36
CA SER A 157 0.40 -30.29 -23.99
C SER A 157 1.49 -29.31 -24.42
N ASN A 158 1.31 -28.61 -25.54
CA ASN A 158 2.34 -27.74 -26.12
C ASN A 158 1.82 -26.37 -26.61
N GLY A 159 0.51 -26.14 -26.55
CA GLY A 159 -0.12 -24.88 -26.98
C GLY A 159 -0.19 -24.68 -28.50
N HIS A 160 0.26 -25.63 -29.33
CA HIS A 160 0.21 -25.45 -30.78
C HIS A 160 -1.23 -25.45 -31.29
N GLN A 161 -1.50 -24.59 -32.28
CA GLN A 161 -2.78 -24.53 -32.96
C GLN A 161 -3.00 -25.80 -33.79
N LYS A 162 -4.16 -26.42 -33.60
CA LYS A 162 -4.65 -27.54 -34.43
C LYS A 162 -5.39 -27.02 -35.65
N TRP A 163 -6.39 -26.18 -35.43
CA TRP A 163 -7.18 -25.53 -36.49
C TRP A 163 -7.78 -24.22 -36.00
N ILE A 164 -8.23 -23.38 -36.95
CA ILE A 164 -8.95 -22.14 -36.72
C ILE A 164 -10.05 -22.00 -37.77
N GLU A 165 -11.25 -21.67 -37.34
CA GLU A 165 -12.43 -21.56 -38.21
C GLU A 165 -13.19 -20.26 -37.93
N ASN A 166 -13.76 -19.69 -38.99
CA ASN A 166 -14.56 -18.46 -38.90
C ASN A 166 -15.97 -18.77 -38.43
N LEU A 167 -16.53 -17.88 -37.60
CA LEU A 167 -17.88 -18.04 -37.06
C LEU A 167 -18.93 -17.60 -38.10
N PRO A 168 -20.02 -18.37 -38.29
CA PRO A 168 -21.08 -17.99 -39.22
C PRO A 168 -21.85 -16.79 -38.67
N GLU A 169 -22.19 -15.84 -39.55
CA GLU A 169 -22.98 -14.65 -39.20
C GLU A 169 -22.37 -13.79 -38.07
N SER A 170 -21.04 -13.72 -37.97
CA SER A 170 -20.34 -12.99 -36.89
C SER A 170 -20.62 -11.48 -36.81
N GLU A 171 -21.28 -10.89 -37.82
CA GLU A 171 -21.72 -9.50 -37.81
C GLU A 171 -23.04 -9.30 -37.05
N THR A 172 -23.94 -10.29 -37.07
CA THR A 172 -25.27 -10.22 -36.47
C THR A 172 -25.37 -11.03 -35.18
N VAL A 173 -24.67 -12.16 -35.10
CA VAL A 173 -24.65 -13.05 -33.94
C VAL A 173 -23.41 -12.76 -33.09
N ASP A 174 -23.63 -12.39 -31.83
CA ASP A 174 -22.53 -12.17 -30.88
C ASP A 174 -22.22 -13.48 -30.15
N TYR A 175 -21.16 -14.17 -30.57
CA TYR A 175 -20.69 -15.40 -29.93
C TYR A 175 -20.00 -15.12 -28.61
N GLN A 176 -20.58 -15.62 -27.52
CA GLN A 176 -20.22 -15.21 -26.16
C GLN A 176 -19.69 -16.36 -25.29
N ALA A 177 -20.01 -17.62 -25.58
CA ALA A 177 -19.60 -18.77 -24.77
C ALA A 177 -19.18 -19.98 -25.60
N VAL A 178 -18.26 -20.78 -25.06
CA VAL A 178 -17.88 -22.09 -25.62
C VAL A 178 -18.04 -23.18 -24.59
N TYR A 179 -18.51 -24.33 -25.06
CA TYR A 179 -18.68 -25.53 -24.25
C TYR A 179 -18.20 -26.77 -25.02
N SER A 180 -17.72 -27.78 -24.30
CA SER A 180 -17.44 -29.11 -24.84
C SER A 180 -17.95 -30.16 -23.86
N GLY A 181 -18.81 -31.05 -24.32
CA GLY A 181 -19.38 -32.15 -23.53
C GLY A 181 -18.51 -33.41 -23.46
N GLY A 182 -17.33 -33.43 -24.11
CA GLY A 182 -16.47 -34.62 -24.18
C GLY A 182 -16.80 -35.59 -25.31
N ASN A 183 -17.89 -35.32 -26.06
CA ASN A 183 -18.38 -36.15 -27.17
C ASN A 183 -17.59 -35.97 -28.48
N GLY A 184 -16.43 -35.30 -28.45
CA GLY A 184 -15.67 -34.96 -29.66
C GLY A 184 -16.23 -33.76 -30.45
N GLU A 185 -17.12 -32.97 -29.84
CA GLU A 185 -17.73 -31.78 -30.43
C GLU A 185 -17.49 -30.54 -29.55
N VAL A 186 -17.30 -29.38 -30.18
CA VAL A 186 -17.17 -28.07 -29.51
C VAL A 186 -18.35 -27.20 -29.89
N TYR A 187 -19.07 -26.70 -28.89
CA TYR A 187 -20.26 -25.87 -29.05
C TYR A 187 -19.91 -24.39 -28.85
N ALA A 188 -20.15 -23.56 -29.87
CA ALA A 188 -20.11 -22.11 -29.78
C ALA A 188 -21.54 -21.56 -29.63
N LEU A 189 -21.76 -20.80 -28.56
CA LEU A 189 -23.03 -20.18 -28.22
C LEU A 189 -22.97 -18.69 -28.55
N GLY A 190 -23.87 -18.24 -29.43
CA GLY A 190 -24.05 -16.85 -29.77
C GLY A 190 -25.46 -16.35 -29.47
N LEU A 191 -25.58 -15.05 -29.27
CA LEU A 191 -26.83 -14.38 -28.95
C LEU A 191 -27.09 -13.27 -29.95
N VAL A 192 -28.33 -13.21 -30.43
CA VAL A 192 -28.91 -12.00 -31.00
C VAL A 192 -29.78 -11.37 -29.91
N PRO A 193 -29.41 -10.21 -29.33
CA PRO A 193 -30.09 -9.63 -28.18
C PRO A 193 -31.59 -9.49 -28.42
N HIS A 194 -32.40 -9.90 -27.44
CA HIS A 194 -33.86 -9.84 -27.51
C HIS A 194 -34.53 -10.64 -28.65
N SER A 195 -33.83 -11.62 -29.23
CA SER A 195 -34.36 -12.47 -30.29
C SER A 195 -34.17 -13.96 -29.99
N HIS A 196 -32.97 -14.50 -30.27
CA HIS A 196 -32.70 -15.93 -30.18
C HIS A 196 -31.22 -16.19 -29.87
N ILE A 197 -30.94 -17.38 -29.35
CA ILE A 197 -29.61 -17.94 -29.13
C ILE A 197 -29.29 -18.86 -30.31
N THR A 198 -28.12 -18.70 -30.91
CA THR A 198 -27.59 -19.57 -31.97
C THR A 198 -26.52 -20.47 -31.38
N ILE A 199 -26.64 -21.78 -31.58
CA ILE A 199 -25.73 -22.81 -31.09
C ILE A 199 -25.11 -23.48 -32.31
N VAL A 200 -23.80 -23.38 -32.46
CA VAL A 200 -23.04 -23.99 -33.56
C VAL A 200 -22.12 -25.06 -32.96
N ALA A 201 -22.17 -26.29 -33.46
CA ALA A 201 -21.25 -27.35 -33.05
C ALA A 201 -20.20 -27.63 -34.13
N TYR A 202 -18.95 -27.70 -33.72
CA TYR A 202 -17.77 -27.95 -34.54
C TYR A 202 -17.18 -29.32 -34.21
N SER A 203 -16.68 -30.01 -35.24
CA SER A 203 -15.90 -31.24 -35.06
C SER A 203 -14.53 -30.93 -34.45
N VAL A 204 -14.13 -31.67 -33.42
CA VAL A 204 -12.79 -31.54 -32.81
C VAL A 204 -11.68 -31.98 -33.77
N GLU A 205 -11.97 -32.88 -34.71
CA GLU A 205 -10.96 -33.43 -35.63
C GLU A 205 -10.59 -32.43 -36.72
N ASP A 206 -11.58 -31.97 -37.48
CA ASP A 206 -11.36 -31.22 -38.72
C ASP A 206 -11.87 -29.77 -38.67
N GLY A 207 -12.58 -29.37 -37.60
CA GLY A 207 -13.15 -28.02 -37.48
C GLY A 207 -14.43 -27.79 -38.30
N GLU A 208 -14.97 -28.79 -38.99
CA GLU A 208 -16.21 -28.63 -39.75
C GLU A 208 -17.45 -28.40 -38.85
N ILE A 209 -18.40 -27.60 -39.32
CA ILE A 209 -19.68 -27.36 -38.64
C ILE A 209 -20.58 -28.58 -38.80
N ILE A 210 -20.90 -29.24 -37.69
CA ILE A 210 -21.75 -30.43 -37.64
C ILE A 210 -23.24 -30.04 -37.59
N LYS A 211 -23.57 -29.05 -36.73
CA LYS A 211 -24.95 -28.60 -36.52
C LYS A 211 -25.03 -27.13 -36.15
N GLN A 212 -26.13 -26.49 -36.54
CA GLN A 212 -26.50 -25.14 -36.14
C GLN A 212 -27.98 -25.13 -35.72
N ILE A 213 -28.25 -24.65 -34.51
CA ILE A 213 -29.60 -24.62 -33.92
C ILE A 213 -29.88 -23.20 -33.42
N SER A 214 -31.09 -22.69 -33.63
CA SER A 214 -31.56 -21.42 -33.07
C SER A 214 -32.69 -21.66 -32.06
N VAL A 215 -32.56 -21.09 -30.86
CA VAL A 215 -33.55 -21.20 -29.77
C VAL A 215 -34.05 -19.81 -29.40
N GLU A 216 -35.37 -19.59 -29.42
CA GLU A 216 -35.95 -18.28 -29.07
C GLU A 216 -35.70 -17.92 -27.60
N ALA A 217 -35.15 -16.73 -27.37
CA ALA A 217 -34.83 -16.21 -26.04
C ALA A 217 -34.99 -14.68 -25.99
N PRO A 218 -36.23 -14.15 -26.16
CA PRO A 218 -36.47 -12.71 -26.27
C PRO A 218 -36.18 -11.91 -24.98
N TRP A 219 -36.11 -12.61 -23.86
CA TRP A 219 -35.81 -12.04 -22.55
C TRP A 219 -34.30 -11.91 -22.28
N LEU A 220 -33.45 -12.62 -23.03
CA LEU A 220 -32.01 -12.69 -22.77
C LEU A 220 -31.24 -11.57 -23.50
N SER A 221 -30.39 -10.87 -22.76
CA SER A 221 -29.55 -9.79 -23.30
C SER A 221 -28.06 -10.13 -23.34
N ASN A 222 -27.57 -11.01 -22.46
CA ASN A 222 -26.17 -11.41 -22.39
C ASN A 222 -26.02 -12.82 -21.79
N ILE A 223 -25.34 -13.73 -22.50
CA ILE A 223 -25.10 -15.11 -22.06
C ILE A 223 -24.04 -15.16 -20.94
N GLN A 224 -22.94 -14.42 -21.05
CA GLN A 224 -21.85 -14.46 -20.04
C GLN A 224 -22.30 -13.95 -18.66
N ALA A 225 -23.21 -12.97 -18.64
CA ALA A 225 -23.70 -12.38 -17.39
C ALA A 225 -24.80 -13.23 -16.73
N SER A 226 -25.62 -13.90 -17.55
CA SER A 226 -26.87 -14.51 -17.07
C SER A 226 -26.85 -16.04 -17.10
N CYS A 227 -25.94 -16.68 -17.83
CA CYS A 227 -25.98 -18.10 -18.10
C CYS A 227 -24.66 -18.82 -17.78
N ALA A 228 -24.76 -20.09 -17.40
CA ALA A 228 -23.64 -21.01 -17.26
C ALA A 228 -24.04 -22.40 -17.77
N VAL A 229 -23.13 -23.10 -18.43
CA VAL A 229 -23.34 -24.50 -18.81
C VAL A 229 -22.93 -25.40 -17.64
N VAL A 230 -23.83 -26.30 -17.24
CA VAL A 230 -23.70 -27.17 -16.07
C VAL A 230 -23.76 -28.64 -16.52
N GLY A 231 -22.89 -29.49 -15.98
CA GLY A 231 -22.90 -30.93 -16.21
C GLY A 231 -22.71 -31.32 -17.69
N GLN A 232 -23.51 -32.28 -18.16
CA GLN A 232 -23.52 -32.80 -19.54
C GLN A 232 -24.37 -31.92 -20.47
N GLY A 233 -24.00 -30.65 -20.64
CA GLY A 233 -24.56 -29.80 -21.70
C GLY A 233 -25.86 -29.08 -21.32
N ILE A 234 -26.11 -28.84 -20.03
CA ILE A 234 -27.30 -28.12 -19.59
C ILE A 234 -26.98 -26.63 -19.41
N LEU A 235 -27.41 -25.79 -20.35
CA LEU A 235 -27.33 -24.33 -20.22
C LEU A 235 -28.37 -23.85 -19.22
N THR A 236 -27.89 -23.30 -18.12
CA THR A 236 -28.71 -22.75 -17.06
C THR A 236 -28.57 -21.24 -17.04
N CYS A 237 -29.66 -20.52 -17.26
CA CYS A 237 -29.71 -19.07 -17.29
C CYS A 237 -30.61 -18.52 -16.19
N VAL A 238 -30.25 -17.39 -15.60
CA VAL A 238 -31.05 -16.69 -14.58
C VAL A 238 -31.63 -15.43 -15.18
N ASP A 239 -32.95 -15.27 -15.06
CA ASP A 239 -33.62 -14.01 -15.33
C ASP A 239 -33.91 -13.28 -14.01
N SER A 240 -33.27 -12.12 -13.85
CA SER A 240 -33.45 -11.26 -12.68
C SER A 240 -34.83 -10.59 -12.62
N ALA A 241 -35.51 -10.39 -13.75
CA ALA A 241 -36.80 -9.71 -13.79
C ALA A 241 -37.93 -10.62 -13.27
N THR A 242 -37.90 -11.90 -13.68
CA THR A 242 -38.88 -12.90 -13.23
C THR A 242 -38.43 -13.72 -12.03
N VAL A 243 -37.18 -13.53 -11.58
CA VAL A 243 -36.52 -14.31 -10.51
C VAL A 243 -36.66 -15.81 -10.75
N SER A 244 -36.38 -16.21 -11.98
CA SER A 244 -36.53 -17.59 -12.43
C SER A 244 -35.28 -18.07 -13.18
N LEU A 245 -35.06 -19.37 -13.13
CA LEU A 245 -33.93 -20.04 -13.73
C LEU A 245 -34.44 -20.86 -14.91
N TYR A 246 -33.95 -20.53 -16.09
CA TYR A 246 -34.22 -21.19 -17.35
C TYR A 246 -33.18 -22.28 -17.59
N ILE A 247 -33.63 -23.50 -17.89
CA ILE A 247 -32.78 -24.63 -18.21
C ILE A 247 -33.00 -25.05 -19.66
N LEU A 248 -31.91 -25.19 -20.41
CA LEU A 248 -31.87 -25.69 -21.78
C LEU A 248 -30.87 -26.83 -21.89
N ASP A 249 -31.32 -27.98 -22.38
CA ASP A 249 -30.42 -29.05 -22.78
C ASP A 249 -29.88 -28.78 -24.20
N LEU A 250 -28.57 -28.57 -24.32
CA LEU A 250 -27.87 -28.27 -25.58
C LEU A 250 -27.84 -29.45 -26.56
N HIS A 251 -28.15 -30.67 -26.10
CA HIS A 251 -28.11 -31.88 -26.91
C HIS A 251 -29.47 -32.26 -27.49
N MET A 252 -30.58 -32.08 -26.74
CA MET A 252 -31.87 -32.68 -27.10
C MET A 252 -33.08 -31.73 -27.16
N GLN A 253 -33.04 -30.52 -26.57
CA GLN A 253 -34.25 -29.69 -26.41
C GLN A 253 -34.23 -28.39 -27.20
N SER A 254 -35.40 -27.97 -27.67
CA SER A 254 -35.62 -26.72 -28.41
C SER A 254 -36.37 -25.64 -27.61
N GLN A 255 -36.70 -25.88 -26.33
CA GLN A 255 -37.41 -24.93 -25.46
C GLN A 255 -36.82 -24.90 -24.05
N MET A 256 -36.75 -23.71 -23.47
CA MET A 256 -36.24 -23.49 -22.11
C MET A 256 -37.31 -23.81 -21.05
N THR A 257 -36.94 -24.55 -20.02
CA THR A 257 -37.81 -24.85 -18.87
C THR A 257 -37.56 -23.87 -17.72
N GLN A 258 -38.62 -23.31 -17.13
CA GLN A 258 -38.52 -22.27 -16.10
C GLN A 258 -38.70 -22.84 -14.69
N ILE A 259 -37.78 -22.51 -13.77
CA ILE A 259 -37.82 -22.88 -12.36
C ILE A 259 -37.75 -21.61 -11.49
N PRO A 260 -38.76 -21.32 -10.65
CA PRO A 260 -38.74 -20.14 -9.78
C PRO A 260 -37.75 -20.31 -8.62
N LEU A 261 -36.97 -19.27 -8.30
CA LEU A 261 -36.01 -19.27 -7.18
C LEU A 261 -36.17 -18.01 -6.30
N GLN A 262 -35.80 -18.11 -5.03
CA GLN A 262 -35.54 -16.96 -4.16
C GLN A 262 -34.06 -17.04 -3.74
N ALA A 263 -33.16 -16.45 -4.53
CA ALA A 263 -31.72 -16.52 -4.31
C ALA A 263 -31.06 -15.14 -4.44
N MET A 264 -30.05 -14.86 -3.61
CA MET A 264 -29.21 -13.65 -3.72
C MET A 264 -27.94 -13.92 -4.52
N LEU A 265 -27.27 -15.05 -4.26
CA LEU A 265 -26.11 -15.51 -5.02
C LEU A 265 -26.19 -17.03 -5.20
N VAL A 266 -25.76 -17.52 -6.37
CA VAL A 266 -25.69 -18.94 -6.70
C VAL A 266 -24.31 -19.26 -7.26
N SER A 267 -23.68 -20.32 -6.76
CA SER A 267 -22.45 -20.88 -7.31
C SER A 267 -22.59 -22.39 -7.49
N PHE A 268 -22.11 -22.90 -8.61
CA PHE A 268 -22.13 -24.33 -8.90
C PHE A 268 -20.79 -24.97 -8.57
N ALA A 269 -20.82 -26.23 -8.15
CA ALA A 269 -19.64 -27.07 -7.96
C ALA A 269 -19.96 -28.52 -8.29
N THR A 270 -18.99 -29.24 -8.84
CA THR A 270 -19.10 -30.65 -9.24
C THR A 270 -18.19 -31.52 -8.39
N THR A 271 -18.70 -32.64 -7.88
CA THR A 271 -17.92 -33.65 -7.13
C THR A 271 -18.29 -35.06 -7.54
N GLY A 272 -17.35 -35.77 -8.15
CA GLY A 272 -17.67 -37.04 -8.80
C GLY A 272 -18.76 -36.82 -9.85
N GLU A 273 -19.83 -37.59 -9.78
CA GLU A 273 -21.01 -37.45 -10.67
C GLU A 273 -22.04 -36.45 -10.15
N LYS A 274 -21.94 -35.96 -8.90
CA LYS A 274 -22.95 -35.09 -8.29
C LYS A 274 -22.64 -33.61 -8.56
N THR A 275 -23.61 -32.89 -9.12
CA THR A 275 -23.53 -31.43 -9.27
C THR A 275 -24.40 -30.73 -8.24
N VAL A 276 -23.82 -29.77 -7.51
CA VAL A 276 -24.50 -29.02 -6.46
C VAL A 276 -24.47 -27.52 -6.72
N ALA A 277 -25.57 -26.85 -6.39
CA ALA A 277 -25.71 -25.40 -6.39
C ALA A 277 -25.71 -24.89 -4.95
N ALA A 278 -24.73 -24.08 -4.59
CA ALA A 278 -24.72 -23.39 -3.30
C ALA A 278 -25.45 -22.06 -3.46
N VAL A 279 -26.49 -21.87 -2.66
CA VAL A 279 -27.36 -20.70 -2.70
C VAL A 279 -27.19 -19.94 -1.39
N MET A 280 -26.81 -18.67 -1.50
CA MET A 280 -26.78 -17.74 -0.38
C MET A 280 -28.08 -16.92 -0.36
N SER A 281 -28.73 -16.87 0.80
CA SER A 281 -29.93 -16.07 1.05
C SER A 281 -29.74 -15.19 2.29
N PRO A 282 -30.17 -13.92 2.25
CA PRO A 282 -30.09 -13.04 3.42
C PRO A 282 -31.11 -13.49 4.48
N LYS A 283 -30.67 -13.63 5.73
CA LYS A 283 -31.58 -13.81 6.87
C LYS A 283 -31.91 -12.46 7.48
N ASN A 284 -30.89 -11.73 7.89
CA ASN A 284 -30.96 -10.39 8.49
C ASN A 284 -29.89 -9.49 7.84
N LYS A 285 -29.85 -8.20 8.20
CA LYS A 285 -28.78 -7.28 7.76
C LYS A 285 -27.36 -7.76 8.14
N THR A 286 -27.22 -8.55 9.20
CA THR A 286 -25.94 -9.00 9.75
C THR A 286 -25.65 -10.49 9.51
N ALA A 287 -26.55 -11.22 8.86
CA ALA A 287 -26.39 -12.66 8.68
C ALA A 287 -26.99 -13.16 7.37
N CYS A 288 -26.21 -13.95 6.64
CA CYS A 288 -26.63 -14.69 5.45
C CYS A 288 -26.62 -16.19 5.75
N SER A 289 -27.62 -16.92 5.24
CA SER A 289 -27.61 -18.39 5.24
C SER A 289 -27.17 -18.93 3.90
N LEU A 290 -26.35 -19.96 3.92
CA LEU A 290 -25.88 -20.67 2.75
C LEU A 290 -26.36 -22.11 2.80
N ASN A 291 -27.01 -22.57 1.74
CA ASN A 291 -27.56 -23.92 1.62
C ASN A 291 -27.14 -24.55 0.30
N LEU A 292 -26.99 -25.88 0.28
CA LEU A 292 -26.75 -26.62 -0.95
C LEU A 292 -28.05 -27.19 -1.52
N PHE A 293 -28.17 -27.14 -2.84
CA PHE A 293 -29.23 -27.74 -3.63
C PHE A 293 -28.61 -28.70 -4.65
N SER A 294 -29.27 -29.83 -4.92
CA SER A 294 -28.91 -30.69 -6.05
C SER A 294 -29.26 -29.98 -7.36
N ALA A 295 -28.32 -29.87 -8.29
CA ALA A 295 -28.55 -29.19 -9.57
C ALA A 295 -29.54 -29.96 -10.47
N GLU A 296 -29.55 -31.29 -10.39
CA GLU A 296 -30.43 -32.16 -11.19
C GLU A 296 -31.88 -32.15 -10.70
N THR A 297 -32.08 -32.15 -9.38
CA THR A 297 -33.41 -32.30 -8.78
C THR A 297 -33.99 -31.01 -8.20
N GLY A 298 -33.16 -29.96 -8.08
CA GLY A 298 -33.52 -28.71 -7.41
C GLY A 298 -33.83 -28.84 -5.91
N ARG A 299 -33.62 -30.02 -5.30
CA ARG A 299 -33.94 -30.26 -3.89
C ARG A 299 -32.81 -29.81 -2.97
N ARG A 300 -33.16 -29.18 -1.86
CA ARG A 300 -32.22 -28.78 -0.80
C ARG A 300 -31.66 -30.01 -0.10
N LEU A 301 -30.34 -30.06 0.05
CA LEU A 301 -29.67 -31.10 0.84
C LEU A 301 -29.78 -30.79 2.33
N LEU A 302 -30.19 -31.78 3.12
CA LEU A 302 -30.30 -31.67 4.58
C LEU A 302 -28.91 -31.57 5.23
N ASP A 303 -28.81 -30.92 6.39
CA ASP A 303 -27.56 -30.70 7.15
C ASP A 303 -26.44 -29.95 6.40
N THR A 304 -26.81 -29.13 5.41
CA THR A 304 -25.88 -28.29 4.64
C THR A 304 -25.95 -26.80 4.99
N THR A 305 -26.79 -26.39 5.94
CA THR A 305 -26.97 -24.98 6.27
C THR A 305 -25.75 -24.41 7.00
N LEU A 306 -25.19 -23.33 6.45
CA LEU A 306 -24.13 -22.54 7.06
C LEU A 306 -24.62 -21.11 7.30
N ILE A 307 -24.28 -20.52 8.45
CA ILE A 307 -24.61 -19.14 8.76
C ILE A 307 -23.32 -18.31 8.66
N PHE A 308 -23.32 -17.34 7.76
CA PHE A 308 -22.25 -16.36 7.59
C PHE A 308 -22.66 -15.06 8.27
N ASN A 309 -21.85 -14.61 9.23
CA ASN A 309 -22.04 -13.32 9.89
C ASN A 309 -21.32 -12.23 9.08
N VAL A 310 -22.08 -11.23 8.63
CA VAL A 310 -21.56 -10.07 7.91
C VAL A 310 -21.12 -9.02 8.93
N ASP A 311 -19.88 -8.54 8.80
CA ASP A 311 -19.37 -7.43 9.63
C ASP A 311 -20.15 -6.15 9.29
N PRO A 312 -20.78 -5.47 10.26
CA PRO A 312 -21.50 -4.21 9.99
C PRO A 312 -20.59 -3.09 9.46
N ASN A 313 -19.27 -3.17 9.71
CA ASN A 313 -18.28 -2.22 9.20
C ASN A 313 -17.59 -2.72 7.92
N GLY A 314 -18.10 -3.78 7.29
CA GLY A 314 -17.59 -4.38 6.07
C GLY A 314 -18.58 -4.32 4.91
N GLY A 315 -18.10 -4.65 3.71
CA GLY A 315 -18.90 -4.68 2.50
C GLY A 315 -19.86 -5.87 2.45
N LYS A 316 -20.88 -5.79 1.59
CA LYS A 316 -21.82 -6.90 1.37
C LYS A 316 -21.16 -8.02 0.56
N PRO A 317 -21.64 -9.28 0.66
CA PRO A 317 -21.17 -10.36 -0.21
C PRO A 317 -21.49 -10.08 -1.68
N GLU A 318 -20.47 -10.14 -2.54
CA GLU A 318 -20.56 -9.91 -4.00
C GLU A 318 -20.43 -11.22 -4.78
N LYS A 319 -19.45 -12.07 -4.44
CA LYS A 319 -19.20 -13.35 -5.13
C LYS A 319 -19.05 -14.52 -4.17
N LEU A 320 -19.40 -15.69 -4.69
CA LEU A 320 -19.37 -16.97 -3.98
C LEU A 320 -18.57 -17.99 -4.79
N TYR A 321 -17.62 -18.67 -4.16
CA TYR A 321 -16.90 -19.80 -4.74
C TYR A 321 -17.00 -21.02 -3.84
N VAL A 322 -17.33 -22.18 -4.43
CA VAL A 322 -17.67 -23.38 -3.66
C VAL A 322 -16.70 -24.51 -3.97
N GLN A 323 -16.16 -25.12 -2.93
CA GLN A 323 -15.43 -26.39 -3.00
C GLN A 323 -16.30 -27.47 -2.38
N ALA A 324 -16.94 -28.29 -3.19
CA ALA A 324 -17.63 -29.48 -2.70
C ALA A 324 -16.64 -30.65 -2.56
N PHE A 325 -16.92 -31.60 -1.65
CA PHE A 325 -16.18 -32.85 -1.49
C PHE A 325 -17.09 -33.95 -0.93
N LEU A 326 -16.79 -35.22 -1.21
CA LEU A 326 -17.50 -36.35 -0.63
C LEU A 326 -17.01 -36.62 0.80
N LYS A 327 -17.95 -36.76 1.74
CA LYS A 327 -17.67 -37.23 3.10
C LYS A 327 -17.56 -38.75 3.11
N LYS A 328 -17.09 -39.30 4.24
CA LYS A 328 -17.01 -40.75 4.46
C LYS A 328 -18.39 -41.45 4.40
N ASP A 329 -19.45 -40.70 4.65
CA ASP A 329 -20.83 -41.20 4.68
C ASP A 329 -21.57 -40.99 3.34
N ASP A 330 -20.84 -40.81 2.23
CA ASP A 330 -21.34 -40.48 0.87
C ASP A 330 -22.18 -39.19 0.73
N SER A 331 -22.36 -38.47 1.83
CA SER A 331 -22.94 -37.14 1.87
C SER A 331 -21.96 -36.10 1.32
N VAL A 332 -22.50 -35.04 0.71
CA VAL A 332 -21.68 -33.96 0.14
C VAL A 332 -21.35 -32.94 1.24
N GLY A 333 -20.05 -32.78 1.53
CA GLY A 333 -19.52 -31.67 2.29
C GLY A 333 -19.12 -30.53 1.38
N TYR A 334 -19.03 -29.31 1.93
CA TYR A 334 -18.53 -28.18 1.16
C TYR A 334 -17.76 -27.17 2.01
N ARG A 335 -16.91 -26.40 1.33
CA ARG A 335 -16.25 -25.20 1.82
C ARG A 335 -16.58 -24.06 0.87
N VAL A 336 -16.58 -22.84 1.39
CA VAL A 336 -16.96 -21.67 0.60
C VAL A 336 -15.96 -20.56 0.81
N MET A 337 -15.56 -19.93 -0.29
CA MET A 337 -14.89 -18.65 -0.26
C MET A 337 -15.92 -17.57 -0.62
N VAL A 338 -16.13 -16.62 0.28
CA VAL A 338 -17.00 -15.47 0.07
C VAL A 338 -16.11 -14.27 -0.20
N GLN A 339 -16.40 -13.55 -1.28
CA GLN A 339 -15.79 -12.27 -1.61
C GLN A 339 -16.81 -11.16 -1.38
N THR A 340 -16.42 -10.15 -0.62
CA THR A 340 -17.25 -8.97 -0.34
C THR A 340 -16.89 -7.78 -1.23
N GLU A 341 -17.78 -6.80 -1.32
CA GLU A 341 -17.62 -5.55 -2.08
C GLU A 341 -16.36 -4.77 -1.68
N ASP A 342 -15.98 -4.82 -0.39
CA ASP A 342 -14.77 -4.18 0.15
C ASP A 342 -13.50 -5.04 -0.04
N HIS A 343 -13.55 -6.01 -0.94
CA HIS A 343 -12.44 -6.91 -1.32
C HIS A 343 -11.94 -7.81 -0.19
N THR A 344 -12.77 -8.12 0.82
CA THR A 344 -12.39 -9.17 1.78
C THR A 344 -12.68 -10.54 1.22
N LEU A 345 -11.79 -11.48 1.51
CA LEU A 345 -11.96 -12.89 1.20
C LEU A 345 -12.10 -13.65 2.50
N THR A 346 -13.24 -14.32 2.70
CA THR A 346 -13.46 -15.16 3.88
C THR A 346 -13.68 -16.59 3.47
N PHE A 347 -12.89 -17.51 4.03
CA PHE A 347 -13.01 -18.95 3.76
C PHE A 347 -13.71 -19.67 4.92
N LEU A 348 -14.78 -20.38 4.58
CA LEU A 348 -15.71 -21.00 5.51
C LEU A 348 -15.71 -22.51 5.36
N GLN A 349 -15.76 -23.22 6.49
CA GLN A 349 -15.93 -24.67 6.54
C GLN A 349 -17.17 -25.05 7.36
N GLN A 350 -17.91 -26.06 6.92
CA GLN A 350 -19.02 -26.64 7.69
C GLN A 350 -18.55 -27.09 9.09
N PRO A 351 -19.29 -26.79 10.17
CA PRO A 351 -20.67 -26.28 10.22
C PRO A 351 -20.82 -24.73 10.32
N GLY A 352 -19.80 -23.95 9.96
CA GLY A 352 -19.83 -22.47 10.05
C GLY A 352 -18.57 -21.84 10.62
N ARG A 353 -17.46 -22.59 10.65
CA ARG A 353 -16.18 -22.08 11.13
C ARG A 353 -15.51 -21.23 10.05
N VAL A 354 -15.13 -20.00 10.41
CA VAL A 354 -14.22 -19.19 9.61
C VAL A 354 -12.82 -19.77 9.75
N MET A 355 -12.25 -20.22 8.64
CA MET A 355 -10.88 -20.77 8.59
C MET A 355 -9.85 -19.65 8.57
N TRP A 356 -10.07 -18.67 7.71
CA TRP A 356 -9.26 -17.46 7.60
C TRP A 356 -10.06 -16.36 6.90
N THR A 357 -9.63 -15.12 7.15
CA THR A 357 -10.10 -13.92 6.46
C THR A 357 -8.86 -13.18 5.94
N ARG A 358 -8.90 -12.77 4.67
CA ARG A 358 -7.86 -11.98 4.01
C ARG A 358 -8.42 -10.65 3.55
N GLU A 359 -7.68 -9.59 3.82
CA GLU A 359 -8.05 -8.20 3.52
C GLU A 359 -7.33 -7.74 2.24
N GLU A 360 -7.87 -8.10 1.07
CA GLU A 360 -7.22 -7.82 -0.23
C GLU A 360 -7.38 -6.35 -0.68
N ALA A 361 -8.17 -5.54 0.05
CA ALA A 361 -8.24 -4.09 -0.14
C ALA A 361 -6.88 -3.40 0.04
N LEU A 362 -6.01 -3.93 0.91
CA LEU A 362 -4.66 -3.41 1.17
C LEU A 362 -3.70 -3.57 -0.01
N SER A 363 -4.08 -4.32 -1.05
CA SER A 363 -3.37 -4.34 -2.34
C SER A 363 -3.43 -3.00 -3.08
N ASP A 364 -4.37 -2.11 -2.71
CA ASP A 364 -4.61 -0.82 -3.35
C ASP A 364 -4.62 0.37 -2.38
N VAL A 365 -3.53 0.55 -1.62
CA VAL A 365 -3.34 1.73 -0.75
C VAL A 365 -3.12 3.00 -1.60
N VAL A 366 -3.91 4.05 -1.33
CA VAL A 366 -3.83 5.35 -2.02
C VAL A 366 -3.07 6.38 -1.20
N THR A 367 -3.38 6.47 0.10
CA THR A 367 -2.69 7.38 1.04
C THR A 367 -2.52 6.70 2.38
N MET A 368 -1.50 7.13 3.13
CA MET A 368 -1.28 6.69 4.50
C MET A 368 -0.65 7.79 5.33
N GLU A 369 -0.89 7.72 6.65
CA GLU A 369 -0.22 8.57 7.64
C GLU A 369 0.18 7.72 8.85
N MET A 370 1.27 8.09 9.52
CA MET A 370 1.65 7.51 10.81
C MET A 370 1.27 8.45 11.95
N VAL A 371 0.44 7.96 12.87
CA VAL A 371 -0.02 8.69 14.04
C VAL A 371 0.64 8.10 15.29
N ASP A 372 1.13 8.96 16.17
CA ASP A 372 1.67 8.55 17.46
C ASP A 372 0.62 7.84 18.30
N LEU A 373 1.07 6.85 19.10
CA LEU A 373 0.22 6.15 20.04
C LEU A 373 -0.19 7.06 21.22
N PRO A 374 -1.27 6.72 21.96
CA PRO A 374 -1.66 7.49 23.13
C PRO A 374 -0.61 7.42 24.24
N LEU A 375 -0.57 8.47 25.06
CA LEU A 375 0.34 8.59 26.20
C LEU A 375 0.12 7.46 27.22
N THR A 376 1.19 7.07 27.90
CA THR A 376 1.07 6.17 29.05
C THR A 376 0.36 6.86 30.20
N GLY A 377 -0.24 6.09 31.13
CA GLY A 377 -0.91 6.66 32.31
C GLY A 377 0.01 7.58 33.14
N THR A 378 1.30 7.25 33.23
CA THR A 378 2.31 8.08 33.91
C THR A 378 2.60 9.39 33.19
N GLN A 379 2.67 9.37 31.85
CA GLN A 379 2.85 10.59 31.05
C GLN A 379 1.60 11.49 31.10
N ALA A 380 0.40 10.91 31.09
CA ALA A 380 -0.84 11.65 31.24
C ALA A 380 -0.94 12.34 32.61
N GLU A 381 -0.49 11.70 33.68
CA GLU A 381 -0.39 12.33 35.02
C GLU A 381 0.60 13.50 35.03
N LEU A 382 1.74 13.37 34.34
CA LEU A 382 2.72 14.45 34.19
C LEU A 382 2.12 15.64 33.43
N GLU A 383 1.40 15.42 32.33
CA GLU A 383 0.71 16.50 31.62
C GLU A 383 -0.35 17.15 32.53
N GLY A 384 -1.05 16.34 33.33
CA GLY A 384 -1.99 16.81 34.35
C GLY A 384 -1.34 17.67 35.44
N GLU A 385 -0.10 17.39 35.84
CA GLU A 385 0.69 18.17 36.82
C GLU A 385 0.90 19.60 36.31
N PHE A 386 1.42 19.75 35.08
CA PHE A 386 1.85 21.02 34.51
C PHE A 386 0.78 21.79 33.71
N GLY A 387 -0.27 21.12 33.21
CA GLY A 387 -1.22 21.70 32.25
C GLY A 387 -2.28 22.63 32.84
N LYS A 388 -2.60 22.53 34.14
CA LYS A 388 -3.59 23.39 34.80
C LYS A 388 -2.91 24.53 35.52
N LYS A 389 -3.12 25.77 35.07
CA LYS A 389 -2.78 27.00 35.82
C LYS A 389 -3.49 26.94 37.17
N ALA A 390 -2.76 26.60 38.23
CA ALA A 390 -3.30 26.57 39.58
C ALA A 390 -3.26 27.98 40.17
N ASP A 391 -4.25 28.32 40.98
CA ASP A 391 -4.31 29.62 41.65
C ASP A 391 -3.24 29.66 42.76
N GLY A 392 -2.11 30.31 42.46
CA GLY A 392 -1.01 30.57 43.40
C GLY A 392 0.10 29.51 43.45
N LEU A 393 1.29 29.92 43.90
CA LEU A 393 2.48 29.06 43.97
C LEU A 393 2.31 27.87 44.92
N MET A 394 1.62 28.06 46.06
CA MET A 394 1.43 27.00 47.05
C MET A 394 0.55 25.86 46.55
N SER A 395 -0.47 26.16 45.73
CA SER A 395 -1.32 25.14 45.13
C SER A 395 -0.56 24.32 44.08
N MET A 396 0.35 24.95 43.33
CA MET A 396 1.27 24.25 42.42
C MET A 396 2.21 23.30 43.17
N VAL A 397 2.80 23.74 44.29
CA VAL A 397 3.70 22.92 45.11
C VAL A 397 2.96 21.72 45.72
N LEU A 398 1.79 21.94 46.32
CA LEU A 398 0.97 20.87 46.90
C LEU A 398 0.54 19.84 45.84
N LYS A 399 0.18 20.30 44.64
CA LYS A 399 -0.18 19.44 43.51
C LYS A 399 1.01 18.62 43.00
N ARG A 400 2.20 19.21 42.94
CA ARG A 400 3.43 18.50 42.59
C ARG A 400 3.76 17.42 43.61
N LEU A 401 3.69 17.75 44.91
CA LEU A 401 3.94 16.78 45.98
C LEU A 401 2.92 15.64 45.95
N SER A 402 1.64 15.92 45.71
CA SER A 402 0.62 14.87 45.61
C SER A 402 0.83 13.96 44.41
N SER A 403 1.17 14.51 43.23
CA SER A 403 1.49 13.72 42.04
C SER A 403 2.73 12.84 42.26
N GLN A 404 3.81 13.39 42.83
CA GLN A 404 5.01 12.61 43.15
C GLN A 404 4.74 11.52 44.19
N PHE A 405 3.86 11.76 45.16
CA PHE A 405 3.45 10.74 46.12
C PHE A 405 2.65 9.62 45.47
N ILE A 406 1.74 9.93 44.53
CA ILE A 406 1.01 8.93 43.74
C ILE A 406 1.98 8.07 42.92
N LEU A 407 2.95 8.69 42.23
CA LEU A 407 3.98 7.98 41.48
C LEU A 407 4.84 7.09 42.38
N LEU A 408 5.20 7.55 43.59
CA LEU A 408 5.93 6.76 44.57
C LEU A 408 5.12 5.56 45.05
N GLN A 409 3.83 5.74 45.34
CA GLN A 409 2.93 4.64 45.70
C GLN A 409 2.83 3.60 44.58
N ALA A 410 2.70 4.05 43.33
CA ALA A 410 2.69 3.18 42.16
C ALA A 410 4.02 2.42 41.99
N TRP A 411 5.15 3.10 42.19
CA TRP A 411 6.48 2.48 42.13
C TRP A 411 6.68 1.42 43.22
N ILE A 412 6.28 1.70 44.45
CA ILE A 412 6.30 0.72 45.55
C ILE A 412 5.40 -0.46 45.19
N GLY A 413 4.18 -0.23 44.72
CA GLY A 413 3.27 -1.28 44.28
C GLY A 413 3.86 -2.16 43.17
N HIS A 414 4.55 -1.56 42.19
CA HIS A 414 5.25 -2.27 41.13
C HIS A 414 6.43 -3.09 41.66
N LEU A 415 7.21 -2.55 42.59
CA LEU A 415 8.32 -3.28 43.23
C LEU A 415 7.81 -4.50 44.00
N TRP A 416 6.73 -4.35 44.77
CA TRP A 416 6.06 -5.46 45.44
C TRP A 416 5.56 -6.52 44.45
N LYS A 417 4.97 -6.10 43.33
CA LYS A 417 4.53 -6.99 42.25
C LYS A 417 5.70 -7.75 41.62
N LEU A 418 6.81 -7.08 41.30
CA LEU A 418 8.03 -7.71 40.78
C LEU A 418 8.60 -8.76 41.75
N PHE A 419 8.66 -8.45 43.04
CA PHE A 419 9.09 -9.41 44.06
C PHE A 419 8.14 -10.62 44.17
N TYR A 420 6.84 -10.41 43.98
CA TYR A 420 5.83 -11.47 44.02
C TYR A 420 5.87 -12.36 42.76
N ASP A 421 6.05 -11.75 41.58
CA ASP A 421 6.16 -12.46 40.30
C ASP A 421 7.49 -13.20 40.15
N ALA A 422 8.59 -12.68 40.73
CA ALA A 422 9.87 -13.40 40.82
C ALA A 422 9.80 -14.69 41.66
N ARG A 423 8.77 -14.82 42.53
CA ARG A 423 8.50 -16.05 43.31
C ARG A 423 7.61 -17.06 42.58
N LYS A 424 6.99 -16.70 41.45
CA LYS A 424 6.20 -17.64 40.64
C LYS A 424 7.11 -18.35 39.62
N PRO A 425 6.92 -19.66 39.36
CA PRO A 425 7.58 -20.32 38.26
C PRO A 425 7.14 -19.66 36.93
N ARG A 426 8.10 -19.39 36.04
CA ARG A 426 7.91 -18.76 34.72
C ARG A 426 6.83 -19.52 33.92
N SER A 427 5.57 -19.09 33.98
CA SER A 427 4.59 -19.38 32.94
C SER A 427 4.71 -18.28 31.87
N GLN A 428 4.76 -18.70 30.61
CA GLN A 428 4.74 -17.80 29.46
C GLN A 428 3.38 -17.08 29.42
N VAL A 429 3.27 -15.94 30.09
CA VAL A 429 2.16 -15.02 29.88
C VAL A 429 2.41 -14.34 28.53
N LYS A 430 1.72 -14.81 27.49
CA LYS A 430 1.54 -14.02 26.28
C LYS A 430 0.68 -12.82 26.67
N ASN A 431 1.27 -11.63 26.72
CA ASN A 431 0.51 -10.40 26.78
C ASN A 431 -0.13 -10.20 25.41
N ASP A 432 -1.38 -10.61 25.26
CA ASP A 432 -2.16 -10.28 24.06
C ASP A 432 -2.29 -8.75 23.98
N VAL A 433 -1.82 -8.18 22.86
CA VAL A 433 -1.88 -6.74 22.61
C VAL A 433 -3.33 -6.39 22.28
N THR A 434 -4.04 -5.82 23.25
CA THR A 434 -5.38 -5.27 23.06
C THR A 434 -5.29 -3.79 22.72
N ILE A 435 -6.22 -3.29 21.90
CA ILE A 435 -6.29 -1.88 21.46
C ILE A 435 -6.30 -0.92 22.67
N GLU A 436 -6.90 -1.35 23.79
CA GLU A 436 -7.04 -0.55 25.01
C GLU A 436 -5.74 -0.42 25.82
N ASN A 437 -4.79 -1.35 25.64
CA ASN A 437 -3.51 -1.35 26.35
C ASN A 437 -2.37 -0.77 25.50
N LEU A 438 -2.67 -0.35 24.27
CA LEU A 438 -1.68 0.19 23.35
C LEU A 438 -1.28 1.59 23.80
N SER A 439 0.01 1.78 24.13
CA SER A 439 0.55 3.06 24.55
C SER A 439 1.91 3.30 23.90
N ARG A 440 2.28 4.58 23.79
CA ARG A 440 3.53 5.03 23.19
C ARG A 440 4.74 4.50 23.96
N ASP A 441 5.72 4.00 23.21
CA ASP A 441 7.03 3.65 23.74
C ASP A 441 7.90 4.89 23.96
N GLU A 442 8.94 4.78 24.79
CA GLU A 442 9.82 5.90 25.15
C GLU A 442 10.44 6.58 23.93
N PHE A 443 10.84 5.78 22.92
CA PHE A 443 11.46 6.26 21.68
C PHE A 443 10.48 6.52 20.54
N ASN A 444 9.17 6.35 20.76
CA ASN A 444 8.13 6.53 19.76
C ASN A 444 8.41 5.77 18.44
N LEU A 445 8.94 4.55 18.54
CA LEU A 445 9.21 3.68 17.41
C LEU A 445 7.96 2.90 16.99
N GLN A 446 6.98 2.77 17.88
CA GLN A 446 5.69 2.15 17.59
C GLN A 446 4.63 3.22 17.36
N LYS A 447 4.12 3.27 16.12
CA LYS A 447 3.07 4.18 15.68
C LYS A 447 1.87 3.42 15.10
N MET A 448 0.72 4.08 15.08
CA MET A 448 -0.47 3.64 14.37
C MET A 448 -0.36 4.06 12.90
N MET A 449 -0.37 3.10 11.98
CA MET A 449 -0.45 3.39 10.54
C MET A 449 -1.92 3.46 10.14
N VAL A 450 -2.35 4.62 9.67
CA VAL A 450 -3.69 4.81 9.13
C VAL A 450 -3.60 4.75 7.62
N MET A 451 -4.12 3.67 7.03
CA MET A 451 -4.08 3.44 5.58
C MET A 451 -5.47 3.59 4.97
N VAL A 452 -5.55 4.28 3.84
CA VAL A 452 -6.78 4.46 3.07
C VAL A 452 -6.62 3.77 1.71
N THR A 453 -7.57 2.90 1.40
CA THR A 453 -7.57 2.09 0.18
C THR A 453 -8.50 2.66 -0.89
N ALA A 454 -8.25 2.33 -2.15
CA ALA A 454 -9.05 2.79 -3.28
C ALA A 454 -10.51 2.31 -3.22
N SER A 455 -10.78 1.17 -2.59
CA SER A 455 -12.14 0.65 -2.37
C SER A 455 -12.91 1.42 -1.30
N GLY A 456 -12.30 2.41 -0.64
CA GLY A 456 -12.97 3.19 0.40
C GLY A 456 -12.88 2.61 1.81
N LYS A 457 -12.03 1.62 2.02
CA LYS A 457 -11.78 1.02 3.34
C LYS A 457 -10.58 1.65 4.03
N LEU A 458 -10.75 1.97 5.32
CA LEU A 458 -9.71 2.48 6.20
C LEU A 458 -9.24 1.38 7.14
N PHE A 459 -7.93 1.36 7.41
CA PHE A 459 -7.31 0.43 8.34
C PHE A 459 -6.42 1.18 9.34
N GLY A 460 -6.50 0.78 10.60
CA GLY A 460 -5.51 1.09 11.62
C GLY A 460 -4.63 -0.13 11.86
N ILE A 461 -3.37 -0.03 11.46
CA ILE A 461 -2.41 -1.12 11.55
C ILE A 461 -1.31 -0.74 12.53
N ASP A 462 -0.96 -1.65 13.43
CA ASP A 462 0.20 -1.47 14.30
C ASP A 462 1.50 -1.56 13.48
N SER A 463 2.33 -0.53 13.53
CA SER A 463 3.62 -0.50 12.81
C SER A 463 4.61 -1.57 13.28
N LYS A 464 4.53 -2.04 14.52
CA LYS A 464 5.48 -3.03 15.04
C LYS A 464 5.16 -4.45 14.59
N THR A 465 3.89 -4.84 14.65
CA THR A 465 3.46 -6.22 14.36
C THR A 465 2.84 -6.40 12.97
N GLY A 466 2.38 -5.30 12.35
CA GLY A 466 1.55 -5.35 11.14
C GLY A 466 0.12 -5.83 11.40
N SER A 467 -0.31 -6.00 12.66
CA SER A 467 -1.68 -6.45 12.95
C SER A 467 -2.71 -5.34 12.69
N ILE A 468 -3.83 -5.71 12.07
CA ILE A 468 -4.96 -4.81 11.86
C ILE A 468 -5.72 -4.70 13.18
N LEU A 469 -5.69 -3.50 13.77
CA LEU A 469 -6.35 -3.21 15.04
C LEU A 469 -7.80 -2.80 14.84
N TRP A 470 -8.07 -1.99 13.81
CA TRP A 470 -9.43 -1.61 13.45
C TRP A 470 -9.56 -1.44 11.94
N ARG A 471 -10.80 -1.58 11.46
CA ARG A 471 -11.19 -1.37 10.06
C ARG A 471 -12.50 -0.62 10.00
N HIS A 472 -12.64 0.24 8.99
CA HIS A 472 -13.85 1.01 8.77
C HIS A 472 -14.10 1.15 7.27
N TYR A 473 -15.24 0.65 6.80
CA TYR A 473 -15.66 0.79 5.41
C TYR A 473 -16.55 2.03 5.24
N LEU A 474 -16.34 2.77 4.16
CA LEU A 474 -17.16 3.91 3.78
C LEU A 474 -18.03 3.55 2.57
N ASP A 475 -19.33 3.55 2.77
CA ASP A 475 -20.29 3.26 1.71
C ASP A 475 -20.33 4.37 0.63
N ASN A 476 -20.70 4.00 -0.59
CA ASN A 476 -20.98 4.91 -1.71
C ASN A 476 -19.79 5.80 -2.15
N ILE A 477 -18.58 5.24 -2.15
CA ILE A 477 -17.41 5.92 -2.69
C ILE A 477 -17.36 5.73 -4.23
N PRO A 478 -17.17 6.81 -5.01
CA PRO A 478 -17.01 6.70 -6.45
C PRO A 478 -15.70 5.98 -6.79
N SER A 479 -15.72 5.17 -7.86
CA SER A 479 -14.58 4.33 -8.27
C SER A 479 -13.32 5.12 -8.60
N ASN A 480 -13.45 6.39 -9.01
CA ASN A 480 -12.34 7.27 -9.37
C ASN A 480 -12.05 8.36 -8.32
N ALA A 481 -12.43 8.14 -7.06
CA ALA A 481 -12.22 9.10 -5.98
C ALA A 481 -10.73 9.43 -5.76
N ALA A 482 -10.44 10.69 -5.46
CA ALA A 482 -9.17 11.16 -4.95
C ALA A 482 -9.25 11.34 -3.43
N PHE A 483 -8.30 10.74 -2.72
CA PHE A 483 -8.23 10.78 -1.26
C PHE A 483 -7.09 11.67 -0.79
N LYS A 484 -7.32 12.47 0.24
CA LYS A 484 -6.27 13.18 0.97
C LYS A 484 -6.50 13.03 2.47
N LEU A 485 -5.55 12.38 3.13
CA LEU A 485 -5.57 12.17 4.58
C LEU A 485 -4.80 13.29 5.27
N MET A 486 -5.38 13.85 6.33
CA MET A 486 -4.82 14.98 7.07
C MET A 486 -4.93 14.73 8.57
N VAL A 487 -3.80 14.80 9.28
CA VAL A 487 -3.74 14.73 10.74
C VAL A 487 -3.99 16.12 11.33
N GLN A 488 -5.17 16.34 11.93
CA GLN A 488 -5.52 17.64 12.53
C GLN A 488 -5.03 17.77 13.97
N ARG A 489 -5.16 16.70 14.77
CA ARG A 489 -4.73 16.66 16.16
C ARG A 489 -4.09 15.33 16.50
N THR A 490 -2.89 15.37 17.08
CA THR A 490 -2.13 14.20 17.54
C THR A 490 -2.57 13.76 18.94
N THR A 491 -1.95 12.72 19.48
CA THR A 491 -2.20 12.21 20.84
C THR A 491 -1.50 13.00 21.95
N ALA A 492 -0.75 14.04 21.60
CA ALA A 492 0.11 14.76 22.53
C ALA A 492 -0.62 15.69 23.51
N HIS A 493 -1.91 15.95 23.29
CA HIS A 493 -2.70 16.92 24.07
C HIS A 493 -3.76 16.19 24.90
N PHE A 494 -3.40 15.68 26.08
CA PHE A 494 -4.38 15.11 27.01
C PHE A 494 -5.17 16.24 27.70
N PRO A 495 -6.52 16.22 27.74
CA PRO A 495 -7.41 15.07 27.57
C PRO A 495 -8.10 14.97 26.19
N HIS A 496 -7.70 15.77 25.19
CA HIS A 496 -8.41 15.82 23.91
C HIS A 496 -8.09 14.60 23.03
N PRO A 497 -9.11 13.96 22.41
CA PRO A 497 -8.88 12.77 21.59
C PRO A 497 -8.19 13.14 20.25
N PRO A 498 -7.31 12.29 19.70
CA PRO A 498 -6.70 12.52 18.40
C PRO A 498 -7.75 12.54 17.29
N GLN A 499 -7.48 13.32 16.24
CA GLN A 499 -8.43 13.55 15.15
C GLN A 499 -7.73 13.59 13.79
N CYS A 500 -8.22 12.79 12.86
CA CYS A 500 -7.85 12.80 11.46
C CYS A 500 -9.05 13.14 10.59
N THR A 501 -8.77 13.80 9.47
CA THR A 501 -9.76 14.21 8.47
C THR A 501 -9.36 13.63 7.13
N LEU A 502 -10.27 12.86 6.54
CA LEU A 502 -10.14 12.33 5.18
C LEU A 502 -11.02 13.19 4.26
N LEU A 503 -10.39 13.81 3.26
CA LEU A 503 -11.08 14.48 2.16
C LEU A 503 -11.22 13.50 1.00
N ILE A 504 -12.46 13.23 0.60
CA ILE A 504 -12.80 12.33 -0.51
C ILE A 504 -13.41 13.20 -1.61
N LYS A 505 -12.68 13.35 -2.72
CA LYS A 505 -13.12 14.12 -3.88
C LYS A 505 -13.49 13.16 -5.02
N ASP A 506 -14.69 13.29 -5.54
CA ASP A 506 -15.05 12.65 -6.80
C ASP A 506 -14.37 13.37 -7.97
N LYS A 507 -13.69 12.64 -8.85
CA LYS A 507 -13.02 13.25 -10.00
C LYS A 507 -13.99 13.62 -11.11
N ASP A 508 -15.11 12.93 -11.21
CA ASP A 508 -16.06 13.13 -12.30
C ASP A 508 -16.98 14.32 -12.00
N THR A 509 -17.54 14.39 -10.79
CA THR A 509 -18.40 15.52 -10.38
C THR A 509 -17.63 16.68 -9.74
N GLY A 510 -16.40 16.45 -9.27
CA GLY A 510 -15.61 17.44 -8.54
C GLY A 510 -16.05 17.68 -7.09
N LEU A 511 -17.19 17.13 -6.67
CA LEU A 511 -17.73 17.26 -5.31
C LEU A 511 -16.83 16.56 -4.30
N ALA A 512 -16.75 17.13 -3.09
CA ALA A 512 -15.93 16.57 -2.03
C ALA A 512 -16.71 16.36 -0.74
N THR A 513 -16.35 15.32 0.00
CA THR A 513 -16.89 15.02 1.32
C THR A 513 -15.77 14.92 2.34
N LEU A 514 -16.05 15.36 3.56
CA LEU A 514 -15.13 15.28 4.70
C LEU A 514 -15.57 14.16 5.63
N HIS A 515 -14.65 13.27 5.95
CA HIS A 515 -14.84 12.23 6.96
C HIS A 515 -13.86 12.43 8.11
N VAL A 516 -14.39 12.75 9.30
CA VAL A 516 -13.59 13.05 10.50
C VAL A 516 -13.71 11.89 11.48
N PHE A 517 -12.58 11.35 11.90
CA PHE A 517 -12.53 10.15 12.75
C PHE A 517 -11.34 10.16 13.70
N ASN A 518 -11.43 9.31 14.72
CA ASN A 518 -10.32 9.04 15.63
C ASN A 518 -9.40 7.97 15.02
N PRO A 519 -8.12 8.28 14.74
CA PRO A 519 -7.19 7.36 14.09
C PRO A 519 -6.76 6.16 14.95
N ILE A 520 -6.95 6.21 16.27
CA ILE A 520 -6.55 5.12 17.18
C ILE A 520 -7.62 4.03 17.24
N PHE A 521 -8.90 4.41 17.23
CA PHE A 521 -10.03 3.48 17.39
C PHE A 521 -10.86 3.29 16.12
N GLY A 522 -10.66 4.10 15.09
CA GLY A 522 -11.44 4.05 13.84
C GLY A 522 -12.88 4.56 13.95
N LYS A 523 -13.28 5.09 15.11
CA LYS A 523 -14.64 5.61 15.33
C LYS A 523 -14.78 7.02 14.74
N LYS A 524 -15.92 7.27 14.08
CA LYS A 524 -16.30 8.61 13.62
C LYS A 524 -16.35 9.59 14.79
N SER A 525 -15.78 10.77 14.61
CA SER A 525 -15.78 11.80 15.65
C SER A 525 -17.19 12.37 15.84
N HIS A 526 -17.49 12.87 17.04
CA HIS A 526 -18.77 13.51 17.36
C HIS A 526 -18.97 14.86 16.62
N ILE A 527 -17.90 15.44 16.08
CA ILE A 527 -17.93 16.71 15.35
C ILE A 527 -18.50 16.46 13.95
N THR A 528 -19.60 17.14 13.61
CA THR A 528 -20.16 17.10 12.26
C THR A 528 -19.36 18.02 11.35
N PRO A 529 -18.74 17.49 10.27
CA PRO A 529 -18.03 18.32 9.30
C PRO A 529 -19.02 19.20 8.51
N PRO A 530 -18.57 20.33 7.95
CA PRO A 530 -19.39 21.16 7.09
C PRO A 530 -19.77 20.41 5.81
N THR A 531 -20.99 20.63 5.32
CA THR A 531 -21.38 20.20 3.98
C THR A 531 -20.71 21.09 2.94
N LEU A 532 -20.14 20.48 1.90
CA LEU A 532 -19.43 21.17 0.84
C LEU A 532 -20.27 21.07 -0.43
N PRO A 533 -21.14 22.06 -0.72
CA PRO A 533 -22.05 22.00 -1.86
C PRO A 533 -21.33 22.25 -3.20
N GLN A 534 -20.18 22.91 -3.16
CA GLN A 534 -19.40 23.26 -4.35
C GLN A 534 -18.19 22.32 -4.51
N PRO A 535 -17.71 22.11 -5.75
CA PRO A 535 -16.47 21.41 -6.01
C PRO A 535 -15.27 22.05 -5.30
N ILE A 536 -14.43 21.23 -4.67
CA ILE A 536 -13.21 21.70 -3.98
C ILE A 536 -12.02 21.60 -4.92
N LEU A 537 -11.31 22.72 -5.11
CA LEU A 537 -10.12 22.79 -5.93
C LEU A 537 -8.87 22.36 -5.16
N GLN A 538 -8.68 22.88 -3.95
CA GLN A 538 -7.49 22.63 -3.14
C GLN A 538 -7.80 22.60 -1.65
N SER A 539 -6.94 21.93 -0.89
CA SER A 539 -6.94 21.96 0.57
C SER A 539 -5.57 22.25 1.15
N LEU A 540 -5.52 23.08 2.18
CA LEU A 540 -4.30 23.51 2.87
C LEU A 540 -4.47 23.31 4.39
N MET A 541 -3.52 22.60 5.01
CA MET A 541 -3.46 22.50 6.46
C MET A 541 -2.56 23.61 7.00
N LEU A 542 -3.11 24.44 7.88
CA LEU A 542 -2.35 25.49 8.55
C LEU A 542 -1.78 24.97 9.88
N PRO A 543 -0.63 25.50 10.32
CA PRO A 543 -0.09 25.21 11.65
C PRO A 543 -0.88 25.90 12.77
N LEU A 544 -1.83 26.78 12.43
CA LEU A 544 -2.71 27.46 13.39
C LEU A 544 -3.61 26.45 14.09
N MET A 545 -3.73 26.61 15.41
CA MET A 545 -4.47 25.71 16.29
C MET A 545 -5.64 26.45 16.93
N ASP A 546 -6.78 25.77 17.01
CA ASP A 546 -7.90 26.23 17.84
C ASP A 546 -7.62 26.03 19.34
N GLN A 547 -8.55 26.47 20.19
CA GLN A 547 -8.54 26.28 21.64
C GLN A 547 -8.42 24.79 22.04
N ASP A 548 -8.96 23.90 21.19
CA ASP A 548 -8.87 22.45 21.36
C ASP A 548 -7.64 21.82 20.70
N TYR A 549 -6.62 22.62 20.34
CA TYR A 549 -5.37 22.18 19.68
C TYR A 549 -5.59 21.45 18.35
N ALA A 550 -6.69 21.72 17.65
CA ALA A 550 -6.96 21.20 16.31
C ALA A 550 -6.38 22.15 15.25
N LYS A 551 -5.55 21.61 14.35
CA LYS A 551 -5.02 22.37 13.21
C LYS A 551 -6.13 22.77 12.24
N VAL A 552 -6.09 24.01 11.76
CA VAL A 552 -7.08 24.56 10.83
C VAL A 552 -6.85 24.04 9.41
N LEU A 553 -7.89 23.48 8.81
CA LEU A 553 -7.94 23.08 7.41
C LEU A 553 -8.68 24.14 6.61
N LEU A 554 -8.03 24.70 5.59
CA LEU A 554 -8.66 25.56 4.59
C LEU A 554 -9.01 24.74 3.36
N LEU A 555 -10.22 24.96 2.83
CA LEU A 555 -10.73 24.35 1.61
C LEU A 555 -11.15 25.46 0.66
N VAL A 556 -10.61 25.43 -0.56
CA VAL A 556 -10.88 26.40 -1.61
C VAL A 556 -11.89 25.80 -2.58
N ASP A 557 -13.02 26.46 -2.76
CA ASP A 557 -14.05 26.05 -3.72
C ASP A 557 -13.79 26.58 -5.15
N ASP A 558 -14.67 26.20 -6.09
CA ASP A 558 -14.62 26.63 -7.48
C ASP A 558 -14.94 28.12 -7.70
N GLN A 559 -15.64 28.74 -6.76
CA GLN A 559 -15.91 30.19 -6.70
C GLN A 559 -14.75 30.97 -6.05
N TYR A 560 -13.66 30.31 -5.72
CA TYR A 560 -12.50 30.85 -5.02
C TYR A 560 -12.84 31.46 -3.65
N LYS A 561 -13.86 30.94 -2.97
CA LYS A 561 -14.14 31.21 -1.55
C LYS A 561 -13.47 30.15 -0.69
N VAL A 562 -13.03 30.56 0.49
CA VAL A 562 -12.37 29.67 1.43
C VAL A 562 -13.30 29.30 2.57
N SER A 563 -13.44 28.01 2.81
CA SER A 563 -14.07 27.48 4.02
C SER A 563 -13.01 26.95 4.97
N ALA A 564 -13.13 27.31 6.25
CA ALA A 564 -12.23 26.87 7.31
C ALA A 564 -12.88 25.76 8.14
N PHE A 565 -12.10 24.75 8.52
CA PHE A 565 -12.54 23.67 9.39
C PHE A 565 -11.44 23.34 10.43
N PRO A 566 -11.70 23.50 11.75
CA PRO A 566 -12.94 23.99 12.39
C PRO A 566 -13.22 25.49 12.15
N SER A 567 -14.50 25.87 12.14
CA SER A 567 -14.95 27.27 11.92
C SER A 567 -15.40 27.94 13.23
N THR A 568 -14.57 27.88 14.28
CA THR A 568 -14.86 28.55 15.56
C THR A 568 -14.58 30.05 15.48
N LYS A 569 -15.19 30.84 16.37
CA LYS A 569 -15.00 32.30 16.39
C LYS A 569 -13.53 32.69 16.59
N ASN A 570 -12.80 31.94 17.41
CA ASN A 570 -11.38 32.14 17.67
C ASN A 570 -10.55 31.93 16.40
N VAL A 571 -10.79 30.82 15.68
CA VAL A 571 -10.11 30.54 14.41
C VAL A 571 -10.40 31.62 13.37
N LEU A 572 -11.66 32.07 13.26
CA LEU A 572 -12.02 33.13 12.31
C LEU A 572 -11.30 34.46 12.63
N GLN A 573 -11.20 34.82 13.90
CA GLN A 573 -10.44 36.01 14.30
C GLN A 573 -8.94 35.87 13.99
N GLN A 574 -8.33 34.73 14.30
CA GLN A 574 -6.92 34.46 13.97
C GLN A 574 -6.67 34.49 12.46
N LEU A 575 -7.59 33.92 11.67
CA LEU A 575 -7.52 33.97 10.21
C LEU A 575 -7.65 35.40 9.69
N GLN A 576 -8.51 36.23 10.29
CA GLN A 576 -8.60 37.66 9.94
C GLN A 576 -7.32 38.41 10.29
N GLU A 577 -6.67 38.12 11.39
CA GLU A 577 -5.40 38.76 11.75
C GLU A 577 -4.25 38.34 10.80
N MET A 578 -4.28 37.10 10.30
CA MET A 578 -3.22 36.53 9.47
C MET A 578 -3.51 36.41 7.98
N ALA A 579 -4.68 36.86 7.50
CA ALA A 579 -5.15 36.54 6.14
C ALA A 579 -4.16 36.96 5.06
N SER A 580 -3.57 38.15 5.21
CA SER A 580 -2.60 38.72 4.26
C SER A 580 -1.29 37.91 4.13
N SER A 581 -1.02 36.99 5.06
CA SER A 581 0.16 36.11 5.06
C SER A 581 -0.12 34.72 4.49
N ILE A 582 -1.40 34.39 4.24
CA ILE A 582 -1.81 33.08 3.74
C ILE A 582 -1.93 33.15 2.22
N PHE A 583 -1.09 32.35 1.55
CA PHE A 583 -1.09 32.19 0.10
C PHE A 583 -1.37 30.73 -0.25
N PHE A 584 -2.04 30.52 -1.36
CA PHE A 584 -2.24 29.19 -1.93
C PHE A 584 -2.13 29.26 -3.45
N TYR A 585 -1.84 28.12 -4.06
CA TYR A 585 -1.60 28.01 -5.50
C TYR A 585 -2.48 26.95 -6.12
N LEU A 586 -3.18 27.29 -7.20
CA LEU A 586 -4.01 26.38 -7.97
C LEU A 586 -3.27 25.96 -9.24
N ILE A 587 -3.45 24.71 -9.62
CA ILE A 587 -2.82 24.12 -10.80
C ILE A 587 -3.92 23.56 -11.68
N ASP A 588 -4.07 24.14 -12.87
CA ASP A 588 -4.89 23.59 -13.94
C ASP A 588 -3.96 22.95 -14.98
N SER A 589 -3.79 21.64 -14.86
CA SER A 589 -2.96 20.87 -15.80
C SER A 589 -3.53 20.79 -17.22
N ALA A 590 -4.84 20.98 -17.41
CA ALA A 590 -5.49 20.89 -18.72
C ALA A 590 -5.26 22.18 -19.53
N GLN A 591 -5.28 23.34 -18.86
CA GLN A 591 -4.97 24.64 -19.45
C GLN A 591 -3.49 25.03 -19.34
N GLY A 592 -2.69 24.26 -18.60
CA GLY A 592 -1.28 24.58 -18.33
C GLY A 592 -1.10 25.82 -17.45
N ARG A 593 -2.11 26.16 -16.62
CA ARG A 593 -2.14 27.38 -15.84
C ARG A 593 -1.81 27.14 -14.36
N LEU A 594 -0.87 27.90 -13.83
CA LEU A 594 -0.58 27.99 -12.40
C LEU A 594 -0.96 29.38 -11.91
N SER A 595 -1.83 29.45 -10.91
CA SER A 595 -2.27 30.72 -10.34
C SER A 595 -2.05 30.75 -8.84
N GLY A 596 -1.58 31.87 -8.33
CA GLY A 596 -1.39 32.11 -6.90
C GLY A 596 -2.37 33.13 -6.37
N TYR A 597 -2.96 32.81 -5.22
CA TYR A 597 -3.99 33.62 -4.58
C TYR A 597 -3.60 33.98 -3.15
N ARG A 598 -4.05 35.15 -2.70
CA ARG A 598 -3.99 35.58 -1.29
C ARG A 598 -5.35 35.41 -0.64
N LEU A 599 -5.35 35.09 0.66
CA LEU A 599 -6.55 35.16 1.48
C LEU A 599 -6.83 36.61 1.91
N ARG A 600 -8.09 37.05 1.78
CA ARG A 600 -8.58 38.33 2.31
C ARG A 600 -9.24 38.16 3.68
N MET A 601 -9.46 39.27 4.37
CA MET A 601 -10.08 39.28 5.70
C MET A 601 -11.51 38.73 5.72
N ASP A 602 -12.22 38.80 4.60
CA ASP A 602 -13.58 38.28 4.41
C ASP A 602 -13.60 36.80 3.98
N LEU A 603 -12.45 36.11 4.00
CA LEU A 603 -12.24 34.75 3.48
C LEU A 603 -12.53 34.60 1.97
N SER A 604 -12.63 35.72 1.25
CA SER A 604 -12.50 35.72 -0.19
C SER A 604 -11.03 35.63 -0.57
N THR A 605 -10.77 35.42 -1.86
CA THR A 605 -9.42 35.26 -2.37
C THR A 605 -9.17 36.25 -3.47
N GLU A 606 -7.92 36.64 -3.64
CA GLU A 606 -7.50 37.54 -4.70
C GLU A 606 -6.33 36.94 -5.46
N LEU A 607 -6.39 37.03 -6.79
CA LEU A 607 -5.33 36.58 -7.67
C LEU A 607 -4.13 37.54 -7.59
N ILE A 608 -2.95 37.01 -7.30
CA ILE A 608 -1.69 37.78 -7.25
C ILE A 608 -0.86 37.57 -8.50
N TRP A 609 -0.68 36.31 -8.88
CA TRP A 609 0.21 35.93 -9.97
C TRP A 609 -0.38 34.78 -10.76
N GLU A 610 0.00 34.72 -12.04
CA GLU A 610 -0.43 33.70 -12.97
C GLU A 610 0.75 33.36 -13.90
N VAL A 611 1.07 32.08 -14.01
CA VAL A 611 2.08 31.54 -14.92
C VAL A 611 1.37 30.58 -15.86
N VAL A 612 1.47 30.83 -17.15
CA VAL A 612 0.85 29.99 -18.19
C VAL A 612 1.95 29.25 -18.95
N ILE A 613 1.84 27.92 -18.95
CA ILE A 613 2.72 27.01 -19.69
C ILE A 613 1.98 26.57 -20.95
N PRO A 614 2.55 26.77 -22.16
CA PRO A 614 1.87 26.45 -23.41
C PRO A 614 1.65 24.95 -23.57
N THR A 615 0.39 24.53 -23.52
CA THR A 615 -0.03 23.12 -23.59
C THR A 615 0.20 22.47 -24.95
N GLU A 616 0.38 23.27 -26.00
CA GLU A 616 0.76 22.80 -27.33
C GLU A 616 2.14 22.12 -27.32
N VAL A 617 3.06 22.59 -26.46
CA VAL A 617 4.45 22.15 -26.41
C VAL A 617 4.75 21.32 -25.17
N GLN A 618 4.18 21.69 -24.02
CA GLN A 618 4.49 21.08 -22.73
C GLN A 618 3.25 20.82 -21.91
N ARG A 619 3.23 19.68 -21.21
CA ARG A 619 2.17 19.32 -20.26
C ARG A 619 2.75 19.20 -18.85
N ILE A 620 2.01 19.71 -17.87
CA ILE A 620 2.38 19.60 -16.45
C ILE A 620 2.07 18.19 -15.96
N VAL A 621 3.08 17.52 -15.40
CA VAL A 621 2.95 16.13 -14.92
C VAL A 621 2.87 16.07 -13.39
N SER A 622 3.73 16.82 -12.71
CA SER A 622 3.73 16.85 -11.24
C SER A 622 4.20 18.19 -10.71
N VAL A 623 3.69 18.54 -9.53
CA VAL A 623 4.15 19.70 -8.75
C VAL A 623 4.48 19.23 -7.34
N LYS A 624 5.70 19.50 -6.89
CA LYS A 624 6.22 19.07 -5.59
C LYS A 624 6.68 20.27 -4.77
N GLY A 625 5.96 20.56 -3.70
CA GLY A 625 6.41 21.45 -2.64
C GLY A 625 7.24 20.70 -1.58
N LYS A 626 7.89 21.44 -0.69
CA LYS A 626 8.56 20.88 0.48
C LYS A 626 7.54 20.29 1.46
N ARG A 627 7.98 19.34 2.27
CA ARG A 627 7.15 18.77 3.32
C ARG A 627 6.98 19.78 4.46
N PRO A 628 5.76 20.09 4.92
CA PRO A 628 5.55 21.08 5.99
C PRO A 628 6.17 20.71 7.34
N ASN A 629 6.37 19.42 7.60
CA ASN A 629 6.93 18.91 8.86
C ASN A 629 8.46 18.73 8.80
N GLU A 630 9.12 19.16 7.72
CA GLU A 630 10.56 19.06 7.57
C GLU A 630 11.27 20.20 8.30
N HIS A 631 12.25 19.84 9.13
CA HIS A 631 13.16 20.79 9.77
C HIS A 631 14.57 20.67 9.19
N VAL A 632 15.26 21.81 9.11
CA VAL A 632 16.63 21.92 8.61
C VAL A 632 17.54 22.38 9.75
N HIS A 633 18.45 21.51 10.19
CA HIS A 633 19.34 21.81 11.30
C HIS A 633 20.42 22.85 10.94
N SER A 634 21.12 22.67 9.81
CA SER A 634 22.18 23.57 9.38
C SER A 634 21.75 24.46 8.22
N GLN A 635 21.81 25.78 8.45
CA GLN A 635 21.49 26.84 7.48
C GLN A 635 22.57 27.03 6.40
N GLY A 636 23.81 26.63 6.69
CA GLY A 636 24.93 26.73 5.76
C GLY A 636 25.77 25.46 5.74
N ARG A 637 26.66 25.37 4.77
CA ARG A 637 27.67 24.32 4.62
C ARG A 637 29.04 24.93 4.80
N VAL A 638 29.87 24.32 5.64
CA VAL A 638 31.25 24.76 5.86
C VAL A 638 32.11 24.34 4.67
N MET A 639 32.90 25.28 4.16
CA MET A 639 33.84 25.11 3.05
C MET A 639 35.24 24.78 3.60
N GLY A 640 36.15 24.31 2.73
CA GLY A 640 37.50 23.91 3.14
C GLY A 640 38.28 25.03 3.81
N ASP A 641 38.14 26.25 3.31
CA ASP A 641 38.76 27.47 3.85
C ASP A 641 38.11 28.01 5.14
N ARG A 642 37.21 27.23 5.76
CA ARG A 642 36.39 27.60 6.93
C ARG A 642 35.36 28.70 6.67
N SER A 643 35.15 29.10 5.41
CA SER A 643 34.02 29.93 5.04
C SER A 643 32.71 29.13 5.09
N VAL A 644 31.58 29.82 5.05
CA VAL A 644 30.25 29.19 5.10
C VAL A 644 29.49 29.57 3.85
N LEU A 645 29.07 28.56 3.09
CA LEU A 645 28.17 28.71 1.96
C LEU A 645 26.73 28.50 2.44
N TYR A 646 25.93 29.56 2.44
CA TYR A 646 24.56 29.52 2.96
C TYR A 646 23.59 28.88 1.97
N LYS A 647 22.74 27.99 2.48
CA LYS A 647 21.72 27.29 1.70
C LYS A 647 20.55 28.24 1.44
N TYR A 648 20.00 28.21 0.24
CA TYR A 648 18.79 28.96 -0.06
C TYR A 648 17.53 28.16 0.31
N LEU A 649 16.95 28.48 1.47
CA LEU A 649 15.87 27.70 2.09
C LEU A 649 14.50 28.37 1.96
N ASN A 650 14.00 28.50 0.72
CA ASN A 650 12.64 29.01 0.52
C ASN A 650 11.58 27.96 0.91
N PRO A 651 10.73 28.17 1.94
CA PRO A 651 9.70 27.20 2.35
C PRO A 651 8.56 27.08 1.33
N ASN A 652 8.35 28.11 0.51
CA ASN A 652 7.25 28.22 -0.45
C ASN A 652 7.66 27.81 -1.87
N LEU A 653 8.85 27.21 -2.04
CA LEU A 653 9.36 26.80 -3.35
C LEU A 653 8.61 25.58 -3.87
N LEU A 654 8.21 25.64 -5.14
CA LEU A 654 7.54 24.58 -5.87
C LEU A 654 8.44 24.10 -7.01
N ALA A 655 8.65 22.79 -7.10
CA ALA A 655 9.26 22.16 -8.26
C ALA A 655 8.14 21.67 -9.19
N VAL A 656 7.99 22.35 -10.33
CA VAL A 656 7.01 22.03 -11.37
C VAL A 656 7.70 21.26 -12.48
N VAL A 657 7.15 20.11 -12.83
CA VAL A 657 7.70 19.20 -13.83
C VAL A 657 6.80 19.21 -15.06
N THR A 658 7.41 19.44 -16.22
CA THR A 658 6.73 19.42 -17.51
C THR A 658 7.34 18.35 -18.43
N GLU A 659 6.49 17.75 -19.25
CA GLU A 659 6.89 16.84 -20.32
C GLU A 659 6.47 17.41 -21.67
N SER A 660 7.26 17.20 -22.72
CA SER A 660 6.89 17.58 -24.07
C SER A 660 5.67 16.80 -24.57
N THR A 661 4.79 17.47 -25.33
CA THR A 661 3.69 16.82 -26.05
C THR A 661 4.19 15.97 -27.22
N ASP A 662 5.25 16.44 -27.91
CA ASP A 662 5.93 15.66 -28.94
C ASP A 662 6.70 14.49 -28.29
N LEU A 663 6.24 13.27 -28.60
CA LEU A 663 6.83 12.03 -28.12
C LEU A 663 7.95 11.51 -29.04
N HIS A 664 8.28 12.22 -30.11
CA HIS A 664 9.36 11.83 -31.01
C HIS A 664 10.71 11.87 -30.30
N GLN A 665 11.49 10.80 -30.42
CA GLN A 665 12.71 10.56 -29.62
C GLN A 665 13.74 11.69 -29.70
N GLU A 666 13.85 12.40 -30.83
CA GLU A 666 14.83 13.47 -31.01
C GLU A 666 14.38 14.84 -30.49
N ARG A 667 13.06 15.03 -30.35
CA ARG A 667 12.44 16.32 -30.00
C ARG A 667 11.85 16.31 -28.59
N SER A 668 11.67 15.13 -28.00
CA SER A 668 11.13 15.00 -26.65
C SER A 668 12.05 15.66 -25.63
N PHE A 669 11.46 16.28 -24.61
CA PHE A 669 12.21 16.87 -23.53
C PHE A 669 11.41 16.89 -22.23
N VAL A 670 12.12 17.03 -21.12
CA VAL A 670 11.56 17.21 -19.77
C VAL A 670 11.96 18.59 -19.28
N GLY A 671 11.02 19.38 -18.78
CA GLY A 671 11.26 20.69 -18.18
C GLY A 671 11.10 20.65 -16.66
N ILE A 672 11.96 21.37 -15.94
CA ILE A 672 11.88 21.59 -14.49
C ILE A 672 11.88 23.09 -14.24
N LEU A 673 10.82 23.57 -13.60
CA LEU A 673 10.61 24.97 -13.24
C LEU A 673 10.58 25.08 -11.72
N LEU A 674 11.48 25.87 -11.14
CA LEU A 674 11.49 26.18 -9.71
C LEU A 674 10.80 27.53 -9.51
N ILE A 675 9.58 27.49 -8.97
CA ILE A 675 8.69 28.65 -8.85
C ILE A 675 8.45 28.95 -7.36
N ASP A 676 8.49 30.22 -6.99
CA ASP A 676 8.02 30.66 -5.67
C ASP A 676 6.49 30.68 -5.61
N GLY A 677 5.90 29.90 -4.69
CA GLY A 677 4.44 29.79 -4.55
C GLY A 677 3.75 31.08 -4.09
N VAL A 678 4.50 32.06 -3.56
CA VAL A 678 3.96 33.35 -3.09
C VAL A 678 3.98 34.41 -4.18
N THR A 679 5.13 34.61 -4.84
CA THR A 679 5.29 35.68 -5.84
C THR A 679 5.06 35.23 -7.28
N GLY A 680 5.14 33.93 -7.58
CA GLY A 680 5.12 33.40 -8.94
C GLY A 680 6.44 33.59 -9.69
N ARG A 681 7.49 34.11 -9.03
CA ARG A 681 8.80 34.28 -9.65
C ARG A 681 9.42 32.91 -9.94
N ILE A 682 9.86 32.73 -11.19
CA ILE A 682 10.65 31.56 -11.61
C ILE A 682 12.11 31.83 -11.26
N PHE A 683 12.68 31.02 -10.36
CA PHE A 683 14.10 31.10 -9.98
C PHE A 683 15.01 30.37 -10.95
N HIS A 684 14.56 29.24 -11.45
CA HIS A 684 15.34 28.39 -12.33
C HIS A 684 14.44 27.63 -13.30
N GLU A 685 14.91 27.52 -14.54
CA GLU A 685 14.33 26.71 -15.59
C GLU A 685 15.43 25.79 -16.14
N ALA A 686 15.19 24.49 -16.09
CA ALA A 686 16.06 23.48 -16.68
C ALA A 686 15.28 22.68 -17.74
N VAL A 687 15.87 22.51 -18.92
CA VAL A 687 15.27 21.74 -20.03
C VAL A 687 16.20 20.62 -20.44
N GLN A 688 15.77 19.39 -20.17
CA GLN A 688 16.50 18.15 -20.44
C GLN A 688 16.05 17.65 -21.81
N ARG A 689 16.88 17.91 -22.82
CA ARG A 689 16.60 17.52 -24.21
C ARG A 689 16.79 16.02 -24.41
N LYS A 690 16.01 15.42 -25.30
CA LYS A 690 16.03 13.98 -25.62
C LYS A 690 15.79 13.13 -24.37
N ALA A 691 14.81 13.56 -23.59
CA ALA A 691 14.37 12.90 -22.37
C ALA A 691 12.88 12.60 -22.43
N ARG A 692 12.43 11.59 -21.68
CA ARG A 692 11.03 11.20 -21.53
C ARG A 692 10.78 10.74 -20.10
N GLY A 693 9.53 10.87 -19.64
CA GLY A 693 9.07 10.29 -18.39
C GLY A 693 8.86 8.76 -18.43
N PRO A 694 8.42 8.15 -17.32
CA PRO A 694 7.94 8.83 -16.10
C PRO A 694 9.05 9.59 -15.36
N VAL A 695 8.72 10.78 -14.84
CA VAL A 695 9.67 11.61 -14.08
C VAL A 695 9.37 11.51 -12.59
N HIS A 696 10.32 11.03 -11.80
CA HIS A 696 10.22 10.97 -10.35
C HIS A 696 10.99 12.13 -9.71
N VAL A 697 10.33 12.93 -8.86
CA VAL A 697 10.93 14.13 -8.25
C VAL A 697 10.80 14.11 -6.74
N VAL A 698 11.90 14.41 -6.06
CA VAL A 698 11.98 14.64 -4.61
C VAL A 698 12.55 16.04 -4.37
N HIS A 699 11.84 16.82 -3.55
CA HIS A 699 12.22 18.15 -3.13
C HIS A 699 12.33 18.18 -1.60
N SER A 700 13.53 18.48 -1.09
CA SER A 700 13.85 18.50 0.35
C SER A 700 14.94 19.55 0.62
N GLU A 701 14.92 20.15 1.80
CA GLU A 701 15.85 21.19 2.24
C GLU A 701 16.09 22.30 1.21
N ASN A 702 17.24 22.29 0.52
CA ASN A 702 17.66 23.25 -0.51
C ASN A 702 17.90 22.57 -1.88
N TRP A 703 17.47 21.32 -2.04
CA TRP A 703 17.82 20.51 -3.19
C TRP A 703 16.61 19.81 -3.82
N VAL A 704 16.72 19.59 -5.13
CA VAL A 704 15.73 18.87 -5.93
C VAL A 704 16.47 17.79 -6.69
N VAL A 705 16.04 16.54 -6.52
CA VAL A 705 16.53 15.40 -7.29
C VAL A 705 15.38 14.91 -8.16
N TYR A 706 15.66 14.75 -9.45
CA TYR A 706 14.70 14.17 -10.38
C TYR A 706 15.36 13.13 -11.28
N GLU A 707 14.60 12.11 -11.64
CA GLU A 707 15.01 11.06 -12.59
C GLU A 707 14.16 11.11 -13.85
N TYR A 708 14.77 10.77 -14.98
CA TYR A 708 14.15 10.70 -16.30
C TYR A 708 14.86 9.67 -17.19
N TRP A 709 14.18 9.25 -18.25
CA TRP A 709 14.75 8.37 -19.27
C TRP A 709 15.35 9.17 -20.43
N SER A 710 16.65 9.02 -20.68
CA SER A 710 17.32 9.62 -21.84
C SER A 710 17.09 8.78 -23.08
N THR A 711 16.38 9.33 -24.08
CA THR A 711 16.10 8.64 -25.36
C THR A 711 17.34 8.54 -26.24
N LYS A 712 18.29 9.48 -26.12
CA LYS A 712 19.55 9.50 -26.89
C LYS A 712 20.45 8.32 -26.52
N SER A 713 20.66 8.10 -25.22
CA SER A 713 21.57 7.07 -24.69
C SER A 713 20.83 5.81 -24.24
N ARG A 714 19.49 5.83 -24.20
CA ARG A 714 18.62 4.71 -23.78
C ARG A 714 18.96 4.22 -22.36
N ARG A 715 19.03 5.14 -21.41
CA ARG A 715 19.34 4.87 -20.00
C ARG A 715 18.62 5.86 -19.08
N ASN A 716 18.49 5.49 -17.79
CA ASN A 716 17.97 6.39 -16.76
C ASN A 716 19.07 7.33 -16.27
N GLU A 717 18.71 8.59 -16.06
CA GLU A 717 19.61 9.62 -15.58
C GLU A 717 18.96 10.35 -14.39
N PHE A 718 19.74 10.55 -13.33
CA PHE A 718 19.42 11.46 -12.25
C PHE A 718 19.98 12.84 -12.57
N SER A 719 19.23 13.87 -12.23
CA SER A 719 19.74 15.23 -12.17
C SER A 719 19.47 15.79 -10.78
N VAL A 720 20.47 16.48 -10.24
CA VAL A 720 20.42 17.12 -8.92
C VAL A 720 20.55 18.62 -9.13
N ILE A 721 19.72 19.38 -8.44
CA ILE A 721 19.79 20.83 -8.35
C ILE A 721 19.94 21.20 -6.88
N GLU A 722 20.92 22.03 -6.54
CA GLU A 722 21.08 22.64 -5.22
C GLU A 722 21.04 24.17 -5.32
N LEU A 723 20.38 24.79 -4.36
CA LEU A 723 20.21 26.24 -4.29
C LEU A 723 21.03 26.81 -3.11
N TYR A 724 21.84 27.82 -3.40
CA TYR A 724 22.67 28.54 -2.44
C TYR A 724 22.42 30.04 -2.52
N GLU A 725 22.50 30.72 -1.38
CA GLU A 725 22.34 32.18 -1.31
C GLU A 725 23.67 32.90 -1.59
N GLY A 726 24.79 32.30 -1.14
CA GLY A 726 26.14 32.83 -1.27
C GLY A 726 26.92 32.70 0.04
N MET A 727 27.96 33.51 0.19
CA MET A 727 28.79 33.55 1.41
C MET A 727 28.22 34.46 2.51
N GLU A 728 27.25 35.31 2.16
CA GLU A 728 26.56 36.21 3.09
C GLU A 728 25.07 35.87 3.11
N LEU A 729 24.46 35.96 4.30
CA LEU A 729 23.01 35.85 4.48
C LEU A 729 22.37 37.22 4.30
N TYR A 730 21.30 37.31 3.50
CA TYR A 730 20.53 38.55 3.39
C TYR A 730 19.78 38.86 4.69
N ASN A 731 19.12 37.86 5.29
CA ASN A 731 18.43 38.00 6.57
C ASN A 731 18.43 36.67 7.32
N SER A 732 18.96 36.68 8.55
CA SER A 732 19.10 35.49 9.41
C SER A 732 17.87 35.16 10.24
N THR A 733 16.96 36.11 10.48
CA THR A 733 15.83 35.92 11.41
C THR A 733 14.56 35.47 10.71
N VAL A 734 14.27 36.06 9.54
CA VAL A 734 13.02 35.82 8.82
C VAL A 734 13.29 35.57 7.34
N PHE A 735 12.63 34.54 6.81
CA PHE A 735 12.50 34.31 5.38
C PHE A 735 11.15 34.86 4.91
N SER A 736 11.17 35.86 4.02
CA SER A 736 9.98 36.37 3.34
C SER A 736 10.20 36.31 1.84
N SER A 737 9.30 35.62 1.11
CA SER A 737 9.38 35.55 -0.35
C SER A 737 9.19 36.92 -1.03
N LEU A 738 8.56 37.89 -0.35
CA LEU A 738 8.26 39.22 -0.88
C LEU A 738 9.47 40.17 -0.81
N ASP A 739 10.43 39.91 0.09
CA ASP A 739 11.58 40.76 0.38
C ASP A 739 12.90 40.01 0.13
N ARG A 740 13.04 39.53 -1.12
CA ARG A 740 14.24 38.86 -1.62
C ARG A 740 14.53 39.25 -3.07
N PRO A 741 15.35 40.29 -3.31
CA PRO A 741 15.67 40.74 -4.66
C PRO A 741 16.63 39.77 -5.37
N HIS A 742 17.61 39.21 -4.64
CA HIS A 742 18.66 38.35 -5.19
C HIS A 742 18.13 36.95 -5.51
N ALA A 743 18.45 36.46 -6.72
CA ALA A 743 18.20 35.08 -7.10
C ALA A 743 19.27 34.15 -6.49
N PRO A 744 18.92 32.91 -6.12
CA PRO A 744 19.89 31.96 -5.61
C PRO A 744 20.89 31.52 -6.69
N GLN A 745 22.10 31.19 -6.26
CA GLN A 745 23.05 30.45 -7.06
C GLN A 745 22.58 29.00 -7.19
N VAL A 746 22.38 28.57 -8.43
CA VAL A 746 21.90 27.22 -8.75
C VAL A 746 23.07 26.37 -9.23
N LEU A 747 23.34 25.26 -8.53
CA LEU A 747 24.30 24.25 -8.95
C LEU A 747 23.56 23.02 -9.43
N GLN A 748 23.98 22.46 -10.56
CA GLN A 748 23.35 21.28 -11.15
C GLN A 748 24.38 20.27 -11.64
N GLN A 749 24.06 18.99 -11.51
CA GLN A 749 24.88 17.90 -12.04
C GLN A 749 24.01 16.68 -12.33
N SER A 750 24.35 15.93 -13.37
CA SER A 750 23.63 14.73 -13.79
C SER A 750 24.47 13.47 -13.59
N TYR A 751 23.79 12.36 -13.31
CA TYR A 751 24.35 11.05 -13.01
C TYR A 751 23.56 9.98 -13.76
N ILE A 752 24.18 8.85 -14.05
CA ILE A 752 23.59 7.70 -14.74
C ILE A 752 23.17 6.68 -13.70
N PHE A 753 21.96 6.14 -13.85
CA PHE A 753 21.45 5.07 -13.01
C PHE A 753 21.15 3.82 -13.85
N PRO A 754 21.63 2.62 -13.45
CA PRO A 754 21.61 1.43 -14.30
C PRO A 754 20.25 0.71 -14.36
N SER A 755 19.27 1.09 -13.53
CA SER A 755 17.95 0.44 -13.45
C SER A 755 16.82 1.46 -13.60
N SER A 756 15.61 1.00 -13.89
CA SER A 756 14.40 1.83 -13.83
C SER A 756 14.00 2.09 -12.38
N ILE A 757 13.30 3.19 -12.16
CA ILE A 757 12.74 3.56 -10.86
C ILE A 757 11.22 3.43 -10.91
N SER A 758 10.61 2.97 -9.82
CA SER A 758 9.15 2.95 -9.65
C SER A 758 8.66 4.08 -8.75
N THR A 759 9.43 4.43 -7.72
CA THR A 759 9.12 5.52 -6.80
C THR A 759 10.37 5.96 -6.04
N MET A 760 10.35 7.17 -5.50
CA MET A 760 11.49 7.79 -4.82
C MET A 760 11.02 8.68 -3.68
N GLU A 761 11.68 8.61 -2.53
CA GLU A 761 11.35 9.42 -1.37
C GLU A 761 12.59 9.70 -0.50
N ALA A 762 12.63 10.82 0.23
CA ALA A 762 13.73 11.14 1.14
C ALA A 762 13.42 10.74 2.60
N THR A 763 14.46 10.35 3.34
CA THR A 763 14.35 10.09 4.78
C THR A 763 14.03 11.36 5.57
N LEU A 764 13.19 11.23 6.60
CA LEU A 764 12.73 12.33 7.44
C LEU A 764 12.94 12.01 8.93
N THR A 765 13.52 12.96 9.66
CA THR A 765 13.71 12.95 11.12
C THR A 765 13.22 14.27 11.72
N GLU A 766 13.02 14.30 13.05
CA GLU A 766 12.40 15.45 13.72
C GLU A 766 13.25 16.73 13.62
N LYS A 767 14.57 16.63 13.77
CA LYS A 767 15.46 17.81 13.76
C LYS A 767 16.23 17.98 12.45
N GLY A 768 16.31 16.95 11.61
CA GLY A 768 17.07 16.99 10.35
C GLY A 768 18.59 17.11 10.57
N ILE A 769 19.12 16.44 11.59
CA ILE A 769 20.55 16.37 11.93
C ILE A 769 21.20 15.18 11.21
N THR A 770 20.53 14.03 11.20
CA THR A 770 21.05 12.82 10.55
C THR A 770 21.21 13.04 9.04
N SER A 771 22.05 12.23 8.40
CA SER A 771 22.25 12.31 6.95
C SER A 771 20.97 11.98 6.19
N ARG A 772 20.72 12.69 5.09
CA ARG A 772 19.56 12.42 4.23
C ARG A 772 19.90 11.31 3.25
N HIS A 773 19.08 10.27 3.23
CA HIS A 773 19.14 9.21 2.24
C HIS A 773 17.92 9.30 1.32
N LEU A 774 18.13 8.93 0.06
CA LEU A 774 17.13 8.80 -0.96
C LEU A 774 16.73 7.31 -1.05
N LEU A 775 15.50 7.01 -0.71
CA LEU A 775 14.92 5.67 -0.83
C LEU A 775 14.37 5.50 -2.24
N ILE A 776 14.90 4.53 -2.98
CA ILE A 776 14.53 4.26 -4.38
C ILE A 776 13.88 2.88 -4.45
N GLY A 777 12.62 2.83 -4.87
CA GLY A 777 11.93 1.58 -5.18
C GLY A 777 12.24 1.11 -6.59
N LEU A 778 12.89 -0.04 -6.72
CA LEU A 778 13.20 -0.66 -8.02
C LEU A 778 12.02 -1.55 -8.49
N PRO A 779 11.86 -1.76 -9.81
CA PRO A 779 10.83 -2.65 -10.34
C PRO A 779 11.04 -4.11 -9.96
N SER A 780 12.27 -4.51 -9.61
CA SER A 780 12.59 -5.83 -9.03
C SER A 780 12.00 -6.03 -7.63
N GLY A 781 11.49 -4.97 -7.01
CA GLY A 781 10.95 -4.95 -5.65
C GLY A 781 12.01 -4.73 -4.57
N GLY A 782 13.28 -4.53 -4.93
CA GLY A 782 14.33 -4.08 -4.02
C GLY A 782 14.18 -2.59 -3.70
N ILE A 783 14.41 -2.20 -2.44
CA ILE A 783 14.39 -0.81 -1.99
C ILE A 783 15.82 -0.38 -1.64
N LEU A 784 16.39 0.50 -2.45
CA LEU A 784 17.75 1.00 -2.31
C LEU A 784 17.79 2.24 -1.42
N SER A 785 18.70 2.29 -0.45
CA SER A 785 18.99 3.48 0.34
C SER A 785 20.24 4.17 -0.20
N LEU A 786 20.08 5.20 -1.03
CA LEU A 786 21.18 5.95 -1.64
C LEU A 786 21.52 7.20 -0.81
N PRO A 787 22.74 7.31 -0.25
CA PRO A 787 23.13 8.52 0.48
C PRO A 787 23.16 9.76 -0.43
N LYS A 788 22.58 10.88 0.00
CA LYS A 788 22.53 12.14 -0.76
C LYS A 788 23.93 12.69 -1.10
N MET A 789 24.97 12.34 -0.35
CA MET A 789 26.35 12.76 -0.63
C MET A 789 26.90 12.28 -1.98
N PHE A 790 26.38 11.18 -2.54
CA PHE A 790 26.77 10.74 -3.89
C PHE A 790 26.12 11.59 -4.97
N LEU A 791 25.01 12.24 -4.65
CA LEU A 791 24.23 13.12 -5.51
C LEU A 791 24.51 14.59 -5.14
N ASP A 792 25.76 15.03 -5.18
CA ASP A 792 26.17 16.39 -4.83
C ASP A 792 26.71 17.10 -6.08
N PRO A 793 26.14 18.24 -6.53
CA PRO A 793 26.57 18.92 -7.74
C PRO A 793 27.96 19.57 -7.63
N ARG A 794 28.54 19.62 -6.43
CA ARG A 794 29.87 20.18 -6.18
C ARG A 794 31.00 19.15 -6.35
N ARG A 795 30.67 17.90 -6.69
CA ARG A 795 31.68 16.85 -6.89
C ARG A 795 32.59 17.24 -8.06
N PRO A 796 33.90 17.41 -7.83
CA PRO A 796 34.79 17.93 -8.85
C PRO A 796 35.16 16.85 -9.87
N GLU A 797 35.25 17.22 -11.14
CA GLU A 797 35.81 16.33 -12.18
C GLU A 797 37.32 16.10 -11.95
N ILE A 798 38.03 17.14 -11.48
CA ILE A 798 39.45 17.11 -11.14
C ILE A 798 39.60 17.58 -9.69
N VAL A 799 40.18 16.74 -8.85
CA VAL A 799 40.33 17.00 -7.41
C VAL A 799 41.29 18.17 -7.15
N SER A 800 40.82 19.19 -6.46
CA SER A 800 41.61 20.30 -5.90
C SER A 800 41.92 20.09 -4.41
N GLU A 801 42.87 20.85 -3.86
CA GLU A 801 43.20 20.78 -2.43
C GLU A 801 42.00 21.16 -1.54
N GLN A 802 41.23 22.18 -1.92
CA GLN A 802 40.01 22.59 -1.20
C GLN A 802 38.96 21.49 -1.24
N SER A 803 38.73 20.86 -2.40
CA SER A 803 37.76 19.77 -2.51
C SER A 803 38.15 18.55 -1.67
N ARG A 804 39.46 18.31 -1.52
CA ARG A 804 40.00 17.25 -0.66
C ARG A 804 39.82 17.59 0.83
N GLU A 805 40.02 18.84 1.21
CA GLU A 805 39.79 19.30 2.60
C GLU A 805 38.31 19.16 3.00
N GLU A 806 37.38 19.41 2.07
CA GLU A 806 35.94 19.20 2.26
C GLU A 806 35.50 17.73 2.20
N ASN A 807 36.42 16.80 1.90
CA ASN A 807 36.14 15.39 1.65
C ASN A 807 35.10 15.16 0.52
N LEU A 808 35.15 15.97 -0.54
CA LEU A 808 34.31 15.76 -1.72
C LEU A 808 34.82 14.59 -2.55
N ILE A 809 33.93 13.63 -2.81
CA ILE A 809 34.22 12.49 -3.68
C ILE A 809 34.29 13.01 -5.13
N PRO A 810 35.33 12.68 -5.92
CA PRO A 810 35.42 13.10 -7.32
C PRO A 810 34.19 12.65 -8.10
N TYR A 811 33.80 13.42 -9.12
CA TYR A 811 32.65 13.11 -9.94
C TYR A 811 32.80 11.74 -10.60
N ALA A 812 31.82 10.89 -10.39
CA ALA A 812 31.68 9.60 -11.05
C ALA A 812 30.26 9.57 -11.64
N PRO A 813 30.11 9.59 -12.98
CA PRO A 813 28.81 9.70 -13.60
C PRO A 813 27.94 8.47 -13.33
N GLU A 814 28.53 7.27 -13.29
CA GLU A 814 27.79 6.02 -13.06
C GLU A 814 27.60 5.73 -11.57
N LEU A 815 26.35 5.63 -11.15
CA LEU A 815 25.98 5.21 -9.81
C LEU A 815 25.81 3.69 -9.76
N LEU A 816 26.61 3.03 -8.94
CA LEU A 816 26.57 1.57 -8.77
C LEU A 816 25.44 1.17 -7.81
N ILE A 817 24.68 0.15 -8.20
CA ILE A 817 23.74 -0.52 -7.28
C ILE A 817 24.53 -1.55 -6.46
N ARG A 818 24.58 -1.31 -5.16
CA ARG A 818 25.22 -2.19 -4.17
C ARG A 818 24.14 -2.96 -3.43
N THR A 819 24.25 -4.29 -3.40
CA THR A 819 23.25 -5.14 -2.75
C THR A 819 23.18 -4.92 -1.24
N GLU A 820 24.26 -4.43 -0.63
CA GLU A 820 24.34 -4.09 0.80
C GLU A 820 23.51 -2.86 1.16
N TRP A 821 23.11 -2.05 0.18
CA TRP A 821 22.27 -0.86 0.39
C TRP A 821 20.77 -1.17 0.27
N PHE A 822 20.40 -2.42 0.00
CA PHE A 822 19.00 -2.83 0.02
C PHE A 822 18.50 -3.00 1.45
N ILE A 823 17.48 -2.21 1.80
CA ILE A 823 16.91 -2.24 3.16
C ILE A 823 16.01 -3.47 3.38
N ASN A 824 15.48 -4.05 2.30
CA ASN A 824 14.48 -5.11 2.37
C ASN A 824 15.02 -6.50 2.04
N TYR A 825 16.35 -6.69 1.95
CA TYR A 825 17.01 -7.99 1.75
C TYR A 825 16.22 -8.96 0.83
N ASN A 826 15.58 -10.01 1.36
CA ASN A 826 14.78 -10.99 0.59
C ASN A 826 13.25 -10.71 0.60
N GLN A 827 12.82 -9.64 1.27
CA GLN A 827 11.44 -9.16 1.35
C GLN A 827 11.11 -8.21 0.19
N THR A 828 11.23 -8.70 -1.04
CA THR A 828 10.90 -7.93 -2.25
C THR A 828 9.44 -7.47 -2.21
N VAL A 829 9.20 -6.19 -2.56
CA VAL A 829 7.87 -5.57 -2.59
C VAL A 829 7.43 -5.46 -4.05
N SER A 830 6.36 -6.16 -4.43
CA SER A 830 5.89 -6.13 -5.82
C SER A 830 5.18 -4.81 -6.13
N ARG A 831 5.47 -4.21 -7.30
CA ARG A 831 4.86 -2.97 -7.80
C ARG A 831 4.81 -1.85 -6.76
N VAL A 832 5.97 -1.42 -6.28
CA VAL A 832 6.07 -0.32 -5.31
C VAL A 832 5.47 0.95 -5.92
N ARG A 833 4.42 1.48 -5.31
CA ARG A 833 3.73 2.70 -5.78
C ARG A 833 4.16 3.93 -4.99
N GLY A 834 4.40 3.76 -3.69
CA GLY A 834 4.87 4.83 -2.82
C GLY A 834 5.75 4.30 -1.70
N ILE A 835 6.60 5.19 -1.20
CA ILE A 835 7.36 5.01 0.03
C ILE A 835 6.95 6.15 0.95
N TYR A 836 6.49 5.82 2.15
CA TYR A 836 6.21 6.79 3.19
C TYR A 836 7.32 6.74 4.24
N THR A 837 7.74 7.90 4.70
CA THR A 837 8.80 8.06 5.70
C THR A 837 8.28 8.92 6.84
N ALA A 838 8.37 8.42 8.06
CA ALA A 838 7.97 9.15 9.26
C ALA A 838 9.17 9.36 10.20
N PRO A 839 9.25 10.50 10.89
CA PRO A 839 10.21 10.67 11.97
C PRO A 839 9.83 9.76 13.14
N SER A 840 10.83 9.13 13.76
CA SER A 840 10.70 8.52 15.08
C SER A 840 11.03 9.52 16.18
N GLY A 841 10.87 9.16 17.46
CA GLY A 841 11.34 10.00 18.56
C GLY A 841 12.87 10.03 18.71
N LEU A 842 13.59 9.19 17.96
CA LEU A 842 15.04 9.19 17.84
C LEU A 842 15.47 9.92 16.57
N GLU A 843 16.53 10.72 16.68
CA GLU A 843 17.04 11.49 15.54
C GLU A 843 17.84 10.60 14.57
N SER A 844 18.37 9.47 15.04
CA SER A 844 19.08 8.52 14.18
C SER A 844 18.16 7.67 13.29
N THR A 845 16.87 7.58 13.62
CA THR A 845 15.97 6.54 13.11
C THR A 845 14.79 7.14 12.33
N CYS A 846 14.57 6.61 11.12
CA CYS A 846 13.43 6.92 10.26
C CYS A 846 12.56 5.67 10.09
N LEU A 847 11.24 5.81 10.29
CA LEU A 847 10.28 4.73 10.02
C LEU A 847 9.93 4.76 8.54
N VAL A 848 10.04 3.62 7.86
CA VAL A 848 9.82 3.49 6.41
C VAL A 848 8.71 2.49 6.16
N VAL A 849 7.74 2.87 5.32
CA VAL A 849 6.71 1.98 4.80
C VAL A 849 6.68 2.08 3.29
N ALA A 850 7.00 0.98 2.61
CA ALA A 850 6.79 0.84 1.18
C ALA A 850 5.45 0.15 0.95
N TYR A 851 4.59 0.79 0.14
CA TYR A 851 3.29 0.24 -0.24
C TYR A 851 3.17 0.16 -1.76
N GLY A 852 2.67 -0.98 -2.22
CA GLY A 852 2.55 -1.34 -3.62
C GLY A 852 1.41 -2.33 -3.80
N LEU A 853 1.68 -3.47 -4.43
CA LEU A 853 0.83 -4.66 -4.27
C LEU A 853 1.02 -5.26 -2.87
N ASP A 854 2.24 -5.18 -2.35
CA ASP A 854 2.63 -5.63 -1.01
C ASP A 854 2.87 -4.43 -0.10
N ILE A 855 2.82 -4.67 1.21
CA ILE A 855 3.21 -3.68 2.22
C ILE A 855 4.46 -4.21 2.92
N TYR A 856 5.47 -3.35 3.05
CA TYR A 856 6.68 -3.61 3.81
C TYR A 856 6.96 -2.44 4.73
N GLN A 857 7.17 -2.73 6.02
CA GLN A 857 7.56 -1.74 7.00
C GLN A 857 8.92 -2.10 7.57
N THR A 858 9.77 -1.10 7.78
CA THR A 858 11.07 -1.24 8.43
C THR A 858 11.53 0.08 9.06
N ARG A 859 12.74 0.08 9.62
CA ARG A 859 13.42 1.24 10.18
C ARG A 859 14.74 1.43 9.45
N VAL A 860 15.09 2.68 9.14
CA VAL A 860 16.35 3.02 8.47
C VAL A 860 17.17 3.94 9.35
N TYR A 861 18.49 3.72 9.35
CA TYR A 861 19.47 4.43 10.18
C TYR A 861 20.54 5.10 9.30
N PRO A 862 20.26 6.27 8.69
CA PRO A 862 21.19 6.90 7.74
C PRO A 862 22.60 7.10 8.28
N SER A 863 22.72 7.63 9.51
CA SER A 863 23.99 7.87 10.20
C SER A 863 24.31 6.82 11.27
N LYS A 864 23.73 5.61 11.17
CA LYS A 864 23.72 4.60 12.25
C LYS A 864 23.05 5.11 13.54
N GLN A 865 22.80 4.23 14.50
CA GLN A 865 22.15 4.56 15.76
C GLN A 865 23.13 5.23 16.75
N PHE A 866 23.34 6.54 16.60
CA PHE A 866 24.28 7.29 17.46
C PHE A 866 23.67 7.74 18.80
N ASP A 867 22.35 7.70 18.94
CA ASP A 867 21.57 8.14 20.11
C ASP A 867 21.05 6.96 20.97
N VAL A 868 21.40 5.73 20.61
CA VAL A 868 21.06 4.51 21.36
C VAL A 868 22.35 3.80 21.75
N LEU A 869 22.34 3.15 22.91
CA LEU A 869 23.44 2.27 23.30
C LEU A 869 23.54 1.10 22.31
N LYS A 870 24.75 0.66 22.00
CA LYS A 870 24.92 -0.42 21.03
C LYS A 870 24.23 -1.71 21.48
N ASP A 871 23.69 -2.45 20.52
CA ASP A 871 23.05 -3.76 20.77
C ASP A 871 24.06 -4.80 21.31
N ASP A 872 25.34 -4.68 20.94
CA ASP A 872 26.45 -5.56 21.35
C ASP A 872 27.13 -5.12 22.66
N TYR A 873 26.48 -4.26 23.45
CA TYR A 873 27.06 -3.73 24.68
C TYR A 873 27.28 -4.81 25.76
N ASP A 874 28.52 -5.00 26.20
CA ASP A 874 28.89 -6.00 27.20
C ASP A 874 28.61 -5.53 28.64
N TYR A 875 27.37 -5.76 29.09
CA TYR A 875 26.95 -5.49 30.46
C TYR A 875 27.69 -6.32 31.51
N MET A 876 28.14 -7.53 31.17
CA MET A 876 28.77 -8.46 32.12
C MET A 876 30.21 -8.04 32.41
N LEU A 877 30.95 -7.61 31.39
CA LEU A 877 32.30 -7.07 31.54
C LEU A 877 32.30 -5.89 32.50
N ILE A 878 31.46 -4.88 32.26
CA ILE A 878 31.43 -3.67 33.09
C ILE A 878 30.99 -3.98 34.52
N SER A 879 29.95 -4.80 34.69
CA SER A 879 29.50 -5.23 36.02
C SER A 879 30.60 -5.97 36.77
N SER A 880 31.31 -6.89 36.11
CA SER A 880 32.41 -7.65 36.73
C SER A 880 33.58 -6.76 37.13
N VAL A 881 33.95 -5.78 36.30
CA VAL A 881 35.01 -4.81 36.59
C VAL A 881 34.62 -3.94 37.78
N LEU A 882 33.38 -3.47 37.85
CA LEU A 882 32.88 -2.69 38.99
C LEU A 882 32.95 -3.48 40.31
N PHE A 883 32.52 -4.75 40.31
CA PHE A 883 32.65 -5.62 41.48
C PHE A 883 34.12 -5.87 41.84
N ALA A 884 34.97 -6.14 40.86
CA ALA A 884 36.40 -6.35 41.08
C ALA A 884 37.06 -5.11 41.71
N LEU A 885 36.75 -3.91 41.20
CA LEU A 885 37.24 -2.64 41.74
C LEU A 885 36.69 -2.37 43.15
N PHE A 886 35.41 -2.67 43.41
CA PHE A 886 34.82 -2.54 44.74
C PHE A 886 35.52 -3.44 45.77
N PHE A 887 35.68 -4.73 45.46
CA PHE A 887 36.36 -5.67 46.34
C PHE A 887 37.84 -5.33 46.49
N ALA A 888 38.53 -4.95 45.41
CA ALA A 888 39.91 -4.50 45.46
C ALA A 888 40.07 -3.28 46.37
N THR A 889 39.14 -2.33 46.31
CA THR A 889 39.13 -1.14 47.19
C THR A 889 38.91 -1.53 48.64
N MET A 890 37.94 -2.40 48.93
CA MET A 890 37.67 -2.87 50.30
C MET A 890 38.84 -3.65 50.89
N ILE A 891 39.47 -4.52 50.10
CA ILE A 891 40.66 -5.28 50.51
C ILE A 891 41.84 -4.33 50.71
N SER A 892 42.09 -3.41 49.78
CA SER A 892 43.19 -2.44 49.86
C SER A 892 43.04 -1.50 51.05
N LYS A 893 41.81 -1.04 51.35
CA LYS A 893 41.50 -0.24 52.54
C LYS A 893 41.91 -0.99 53.81
N ARG A 894 41.49 -2.25 53.96
CA ARG A 894 41.82 -3.07 55.13
C ARG A 894 43.33 -3.35 55.22
N LEU A 895 43.98 -3.64 54.11
CA LEU A 895 45.44 -3.83 54.05
C LEU A 895 46.20 -2.55 54.44
N ALA A 896 45.72 -1.38 54.01
CA ALA A 896 46.31 -0.09 54.36
C ALA A 896 46.13 0.23 55.86
N GLU A 897 44.94 0.01 56.43
CA GLU A 897 44.68 0.17 57.86
C GLU A 897 45.61 -0.72 58.71
N VAL A 898 45.75 -2.00 58.33
CA VAL A 898 46.66 -2.94 59.00
C VAL A 898 48.12 -2.48 58.87
N LYS A 899 48.55 -2.02 57.69
CA LYS A 899 49.91 -1.53 57.46
C LYS A 899 50.21 -0.26 58.27
N LEU A 900 49.27 0.68 58.35
CA LEU A 900 49.41 1.90 59.14
C LEU A 900 49.45 1.58 60.64
N LEU A 901 48.59 0.68 61.12
CA LEU A 901 48.61 0.22 62.50
C LEU A 901 49.96 -0.41 62.85
N ASN A 902 50.46 -1.34 62.03
CA ASN A 902 51.77 -1.97 62.24
C ASN A 902 52.93 -0.96 62.21
N ARG A 903 52.82 0.11 61.42
CA ARG A 903 53.80 1.20 61.39
C ARG A 903 53.74 2.08 62.64
N ALA A 904 52.56 2.29 63.22
CA ALA A 904 52.37 3.08 64.43
C ALA A 904 52.78 2.32 65.72
N TRP A 905 52.76 0.98 65.69
CA TRP A 905 53.15 0.12 66.81
C TRP A 905 54.64 -0.27 66.82
N ARG A 906 55.40 0.15 65.80
CA ARG A 906 56.87 0.17 65.79
C ARG A 906 57.35 1.55 66.19
#